data_AF-A5KWP0-F1
#
_entry.id   AF-A5KWP0-F1
#
_cell.length_a   1.000
_cell.length_b   1.000
_cell.length_c   1.000
_cell.angle_alpha   90.00
_cell.angle_beta   90.00
_cell.angle_gamma   90.00
#
_symmetry.space_group_name_H-M   'P 1'
#
loop_
_entity.id
_entity.type
_entity.pdbx_description
1 polymer ?
#
loop_
_entity_poly.entity_id
_entity_poly.type
_entity_poly.pdbx_seq_one_letter_code
_entity_poly.pdbx_strand_id
1 'polypeptide(L)'
;HITDADDDLATVKFFANDSEVCSLDAKTTQDFSCDWTTQTAGSTTLRAEAKDDEQHVSSKNLTITVTDTSTSCGDIPQYQDGVAYKVGDEVTNIGNIYSCTVAGWCGNPVWTPGTGHPSYPDAWKDAWDEAGECDPNPVPVVDVQSPQDGQKIAPNQAFDVVVDASDDTEVARVDVQLNGQVVATSNTPSQGDTYTITVPAQVEGQYTLTVVAYDDQGASAEAAPISLAITDKDLVVSLASPVDGSSYFEGRAISIKVDAKSYEGDISSVSFIANGNELFKDTEAPYEYEWLGAQQGTYAVTAKAVNTSNQEQTSATSNITVKESTGGGGLVDNPDRSISYLTSWGLNDYQELFNSEGDGYLLSFGKWDASGNITISDGMLTPPNYNPDWMPTQYLAWSTLKHDNENATMMVAFGGQTYESIWSAISTPESRESVANGLVDLVHTPFPVYKKNLKPEEVEGECLATHSDGSCDYSKYQLAGYVHIDGLDFDFEKAARISDKENQDLTALIKLIREKVGNTKVLSLTTYHVGADPVECMDASVFENCSYIEESGRSSHHGEVIDLLKATKNDFDFFNVMTYDAGRNFLYEVAMANYAEYIGDKSKIVLGNTINNQWAPGGNFVETRQNNLDRAKWQKDNGYGGFFMWTLGSNKQGLNMAEQVDYFNEMISVSK
;
A
#
# COMPACT_ATOMS: atom_id res chain seq x y z
N HIS A 1 31.93 -26.68 24.95
CA HIS A 1 32.68 -25.52 25.46
C HIS A 1 32.74 -25.59 26.97
N ILE A 2 33.96 -25.54 27.53
CA ILE A 2 34.24 -25.57 28.96
C ILE A 2 35.00 -24.28 29.24
N THR A 3 34.49 -23.48 30.17
CA THR A 3 35.03 -22.17 30.52
C THR A 3 34.91 -22.00 32.02
N ASP A 4 35.87 -21.29 32.59
CA ASP A 4 35.86 -20.90 33.99
C ASP A 4 35.72 -19.37 34.10
N ALA A 5 35.15 -18.88 35.19
CA ALA A 5 34.75 -17.47 35.31
C ALA A 5 35.92 -16.54 35.68
N ASP A 6 36.89 -17.05 36.44
CA ASP A 6 38.13 -16.40 36.85
C ASP A 6 39.38 -16.89 36.09
N ASP A 7 39.19 -17.82 35.15
CA ASP A 7 40.17 -18.31 34.17
C ASP A 7 41.32 -19.12 34.81
N ASP A 8 41.02 -19.87 35.87
CA ASP A 8 41.99 -20.72 36.59
C ASP A 8 41.67 -22.22 36.55
N LEU A 9 40.94 -22.65 35.52
CA LEU A 9 40.59 -24.04 35.29
C LEU A 9 41.82 -24.97 35.37
N ALA A 10 41.76 -25.96 36.26
CA ALA A 10 42.89 -26.84 36.54
C ALA A 10 42.83 -28.15 35.73
N THR A 11 41.68 -28.81 35.70
CA THR A 11 41.54 -30.12 35.03
C THR A 11 40.17 -30.32 34.39
N VAL A 12 40.15 -31.02 33.25
CA VAL A 12 38.92 -31.49 32.60
C VAL A 12 38.98 -33.00 32.43
N LYS A 13 37.95 -33.71 32.89
CA LYS A 13 37.82 -35.17 32.78
C LYS A 13 36.57 -35.54 32.01
N PHE A 14 36.69 -36.59 31.20
CA PHE A 14 35.54 -37.16 30.51
C PHE A 14 35.30 -38.58 31.01
N PHE A 15 34.03 -38.94 31.15
CA PHE A 15 33.58 -40.24 31.61
C PHE A 15 32.54 -40.82 30.65
N ALA A 16 32.55 -42.14 30.53
CA ALA A 16 31.47 -42.93 29.96
C ALA A 16 30.88 -43.80 31.07
N ASN A 17 29.63 -43.52 31.42
CA ASN A 17 29.01 -43.92 32.67
C ASN A 17 29.90 -43.49 33.86
N ASP A 18 30.33 -44.43 34.70
CA ASP A 18 31.21 -44.17 35.84
C ASP A 18 32.70 -44.43 35.55
N SER A 19 33.07 -44.73 34.29
CA SER A 19 34.45 -45.01 33.89
C SER A 19 35.11 -43.77 33.29
N GLU A 20 36.27 -43.37 33.83
CA GLU A 20 37.06 -42.26 33.27
C GLU A 20 37.61 -42.66 31.89
N VAL A 21 37.28 -41.87 30.87
CA VAL A 21 37.77 -42.01 29.50
C VAL A 21 39.14 -41.36 29.39
N CYS A 22 39.29 -40.15 29.93
CA CYS A 22 40.52 -39.38 29.88
C CYS A 22 40.50 -38.23 30.90
N SER A 23 41.68 -37.67 31.16
CA SER A 23 41.88 -36.47 31.98
C SER A 23 42.89 -35.54 31.29
N LEU A 24 42.52 -34.26 31.14
CA LEU A 24 43.29 -33.23 30.46
C LEU A 24 43.70 -32.13 31.46
N ASP A 25 44.95 -31.66 31.34
CA ASP A 25 45.49 -30.54 32.11
C ASP A 25 45.12 -29.21 31.44
N ALA A 26 44.16 -28.49 32.05
CA ALA A 26 43.62 -27.26 31.50
C ALA A 26 44.60 -26.08 31.57
N LYS A 27 45.73 -26.23 32.27
CA LYS A 27 46.83 -25.25 32.23
C LYS A 27 47.64 -25.31 30.94
N THR A 28 47.46 -26.36 30.14
CA THR A 28 48.29 -26.64 28.97
C THR A 28 47.53 -26.66 27.64
N THR A 29 46.20 -26.81 27.67
CA THR A 29 45.32 -26.79 26.50
C THR A 29 43.99 -26.13 26.81
N GLN A 30 43.42 -25.44 25.81
CA GLN A 30 42.05 -24.93 25.85
C GLN A 30 41.08 -25.76 24.99
N ASP A 31 41.61 -26.69 24.19
CA ASP A 31 40.82 -27.65 23.41
C ASP A 31 40.70 -28.97 24.18
N PHE A 32 39.49 -29.27 24.63
CA PHE A 32 39.19 -30.44 25.45
C PHE A 32 38.37 -31.46 24.65
N SER A 33 39.03 -32.49 24.12
CA SER A 33 38.40 -33.59 23.39
C SER A 33 39.06 -34.91 23.72
N CYS A 34 38.27 -35.99 23.71
CA CYS A 34 38.72 -37.36 23.89
C CYS A 34 37.88 -38.33 23.06
N ASP A 35 38.54 -39.32 22.50
CA ASP A 35 37.88 -40.40 21.77
C ASP A 35 37.40 -41.49 22.73
N TRP A 36 36.19 -41.97 22.51
CA TRP A 36 35.61 -43.08 23.25
C TRP A 36 34.90 -44.03 22.29
N THR A 37 35.09 -45.34 22.48
CA THR A 37 34.45 -46.40 21.69
C THR A 37 33.80 -47.42 22.63
N THR A 38 32.59 -47.88 22.28
CA THR A 38 31.89 -48.94 23.01
C THR A 38 31.74 -50.19 22.16
N GLN A 39 31.73 -51.37 22.80
CA GLN A 39 31.50 -52.65 22.15
C GLN A 39 30.15 -53.28 22.52
N THR A 40 29.30 -52.55 23.26
CA THR A 40 28.00 -53.05 23.71
C THR A 40 26.91 -52.04 23.44
N ALA A 41 25.83 -52.48 22.79
CA ALA A 41 24.61 -51.73 22.66
C ALA A 41 23.97 -51.45 24.03
N GLY A 42 23.35 -50.29 24.17
CA GLY A 42 22.71 -49.81 25.38
C GLY A 42 22.84 -48.30 25.55
N SER A 43 22.14 -47.77 26.55
CA SER A 43 22.26 -46.37 26.94
C SER A 43 23.58 -46.12 27.68
N THR A 44 24.36 -45.15 27.22
CA THR A 44 25.58 -44.68 27.88
C THR A 44 25.47 -43.21 28.22
N THR A 45 25.79 -42.85 29.47
CA THR A 45 25.87 -41.45 29.90
C THR A 45 27.30 -40.96 29.75
N LEU A 46 27.54 -40.04 28.83
CA LEU A 46 28.81 -39.31 28.75
C LEU A 46 28.77 -38.12 29.70
N ARG A 47 29.82 -37.96 30.52
CA ARG A 47 29.95 -36.85 31.46
C ARG A 47 31.27 -36.13 31.26
N ALA A 48 31.22 -34.82 31.12
CA ALA A 48 32.39 -33.95 31.26
C ALA A 48 32.40 -33.34 32.66
N GLU A 49 33.54 -33.35 33.33
CA GLU A 49 33.78 -32.78 34.65
C GLU A 49 34.93 -31.78 34.57
N ALA A 50 34.68 -30.54 34.96
CA ALA A 50 35.63 -29.44 34.94
C ALA A 50 35.90 -29.01 36.39
N LYS A 51 37.17 -28.82 36.72
CA LYS A 51 37.62 -28.49 38.08
C LYS A 51 38.62 -27.35 38.08
N ASP A 52 38.36 -26.34 38.90
CA ASP A 52 39.23 -25.16 39.10
C ASP A 52 40.38 -25.43 40.11
N ASP A 53 41.27 -24.46 40.28
CA ASP A 53 42.40 -24.56 41.20
C ASP A 53 41.95 -24.60 42.68
N GLU A 54 40.81 -23.96 43.01
CA GLU A 54 40.11 -23.95 44.31
C GLU A 54 39.41 -25.27 44.65
N GLN A 55 39.43 -26.23 43.72
CA GLN A 55 38.85 -27.56 43.81
C GLN A 55 37.31 -27.62 43.69
N HIS A 56 36.64 -26.57 43.23
CA HIS A 56 35.24 -26.65 42.82
C HIS A 56 35.10 -27.45 41.55
N VAL A 57 33.99 -28.17 41.44
CA VAL A 57 33.72 -29.09 40.35
C VAL A 57 32.36 -28.79 39.74
N SER A 58 32.34 -28.65 38.43
CA SER A 58 31.11 -28.60 37.63
C SER A 58 31.08 -29.77 36.66
N SER A 59 29.91 -30.35 36.43
CA SER A 59 29.77 -31.45 35.47
C SER A 59 28.52 -31.31 34.61
N LYS A 60 28.60 -31.87 33.41
CA LYS A 60 27.47 -31.92 32.47
C LYS A 60 27.41 -33.29 31.82
N ASN A 61 26.19 -33.83 31.72
CA ASN A 61 25.94 -35.16 31.21
C ASN A 61 25.17 -35.10 29.89
N LEU A 62 25.45 -36.06 29.00
CA LEU A 62 24.69 -36.35 27.80
C LEU A 62 24.42 -37.86 27.79
N THR A 63 23.16 -38.26 27.69
CA THR A 63 22.82 -39.68 27.51
C THR A 63 22.69 -39.97 26.02
N ILE A 64 23.43 -40.95 25.54
CA ILE A 64 23.33 -41.47 24.17
C ILE A 64 22.88 -42.93 24.22
N THR A 65 22.07 -43.34 23.26
CA THR A 65 21.69 -44.76 23.10
C THR A 65 22.51 -45.33 21.95
N VAL A 66 23.26 -46.38 22.24
CA VAL A 66 24.01 -47.14 21.23
C VAL A 66 23.15 -48.34 20.87
N THR A 67 22.64 -48.40 19.65
CA THR A 67 21.79 -49.51 19.19
C THR A 67 22.63 -50.58 18.48
N ASP A 68 22.16 -51.83 18.56
CA ASP A 68 22.73 -52.95 17.80
C ASP A 68 22.04 -52.97 16.43
N THR A 69 22.78 -52.78 15.33
CA THR A 69 22.21 -52.67 13.98
C THR A 69 22.15 -54.03 13.29
N SER A 70 20.96 -54.60 13.14
CA SER A 70 20.72 -55.73 12.23
C SER A 70 20.50 -55.27 10.78
N THR A 71 21.59 -55.25 10.01
CA THR A 71 21.81 -55.75 8.62
C THR A 71 20.92 -55.45 7.39
N SER A 72 19.93 -54.56 7.32
CA SER A 72 19.49 -54.07 5.98
C SER A 72 18.74 -52.73 5.99
N CYS A 73 19.15 -51.82 5.09
CA CYS A 73 18.44 -50.58 4.76
C CYS A 73 17.65 -50.81 3.46
N GLY A 74 16.48 -51.45 3.57
CA GLY A 74 15.72 -51.92 2.41
C GLY A 74 16.55 -52.86 1.51
N ASP A 75 16.51 -52.62 0.19
CA ASP A 75 17.20 -53.42 -0.84
C ASP A 75 18.72 -53.17 -0.94
N ILE A 76 19.27 -52.18 -0.21
CA ILE A 76 20.69 -51.81 -0.33
C ILE A 76 21.53 -52.76 0.55
N PRO A 77 22.50 -53.48 -0.02
CA PRO A 77 23.27 -54.48 0.70
C PRO A 77 24.29 -53.88 1.67
N GLN A 78 24.55 -54.56 2.79
CA GLN A 78 25.64 -54.21 3.70
C GLN A 78 27.01 -54.31 3.02
N TYR A 79 27.88 -53.33 3.24
CA TYR A 79 29.27 -53.34 2.78
C TYR A 79 30.02 -54.58 3.28
N GLN A 80 30.84 -55.17 2.41
CA GLN A 80 31.67 -56.33 2.71
C GLN A 80 33.08 -56.18 2.13
N ASP A 81 34.08 -56.43 2.98
CA ASP A 81 35.48 -56.40 2.60
C ASP A 81 35.82 -57.45 1.53
N GLY A 82 36.57 -57.03 0.50
CA GLY A 82 37.05 -57.87 -0.58
C GLY A 82 36.03 -58.11 -1.71
N VAL A 83 34.80 -57.59 -1.59
CA VAL A 83 33.79 -57.65 -2.65
C VAL A 83 34.07 -56.57 -3.70
N ALA A 84 34.06 -56.94 -4.98
CA ALA A 84 34.32 -55.99 -6.06
C ALA A 84 33.04 -55.19 -6.41
N TYR A 85 32.98 -53.95 -5.95
CA TYR A 85 31.93 -52.99 -6.30
C TYR A 85 32.28 -52.20 -7.57
N LYS A 86 31.25 -51.91 -8.38
CA LYS A 86 31.32 -51.05 -9.56
C LYS A 86 30.93 -49.63 -9.18
N VAL A 87 31.35 -48.66 -10.00
CA VAL A 87 30.93 -47.27 -9.83
C VAL A 87 29.40 -47.18 -9.92
N GLY A 88 28.78 -46.54 -8.93
CA GLY A 88 27.34 -46.41 -8.77
C GLY A 88 26.68 -47.51 -7.93
N ASP A 89 27.39 -48.58 -7.56
CA ASP A 89 26.87 -49.57 -6.61
C ASP A 89 26.71 -48.91 -5.23
N GLU A 90 25.56 -49.14 -4.59
CA GLU A 90 25.26 -48.61 -3.26
C GLU A 90 25.41 -49.70 -2.20
N VAL A 91 25.95 -49.31 -1.04
CA VAL A 91 26.08 -50.18 0.13
C VAL A 91 25.72 -49.44 1.41
N THR A 92 25.34 -50.19 2.41
CA THR A 92 25.08 -49.67 3.75
C THR A 92 26.29 -49.92 4.64
N ASN A 93 26.70 -48.92 5.41
CA ASN A 93 27.66 -49.10 6.49
C ASN A 93 27.42 -48.08 7.60
N ILE A 94 27.51 -48.49 8.87
CA ILE A 94 27.44 -47.58 10.03
C ILE A 94 26.25 -46.60 9.98
N GLY A 95 25.08 -47.11 9.58
CA GLY A 95 23.84 -46.32 9.53
C GLY A 95 23.73 -45.34 8.37
N ASN A 96 24.63 -45.38 7.38
CA ASN A 96 24.58 -44.54 6.18
C ASN A 96 24.64 -45.37 4.90
N ILE A 97 24.18 -44.78 3.81
CA ILE A 97 24.25 -45.30 2.44
C ILE A 97 25.42 -44.64 1.73
N TYR A 98 26.24 -45.44 1.07
CA TYR A 98 27.41 -45.00 0.34
C TYR A 98 27.37 -45.49 -1.10
N SER A 99 27.66 -44.62 -2.06
CA SER A 99 27.73 -44.95 -3.48
C SER A 99 29.18 -45.04 -3.93
N CYS A 100 29.56 -46.15 -4.57
CA CYS A 100 30.94 -46.37 -5.01
C CYS A 100 31.30 -45.41 -6.14
N THR A 101 32.40 -44.66 -6.01
CA THR A 101 32.86 -43.70 -7.01
C THR A 101 34.07 -44.19 -7.80
N VAL A 102 34.84 -45.15 -7.24
CA VAL A 102 36.06 -45.68 -7.86
C VAL A 102 36.08 -47.21 -7.86
N ALA A 103 35.79 -47.79 -9.03
CA ALA A 103 35.80 -49.24 -9.23
C ALA A 103 37.15 -49.87 -8.83
N GLY A 104 37.09 -50.94 -8.04
CA GLY A 104 38.25 -51.68 -7.54
C GLY A 104 38.87 -51.10 -6.25
N TRP A 105 38.52 -49.88 -5.84
CA TRP A 105 38.92 -49.32 -4.55
C TRP A 105 37.86 -49.55 -3.48
N CYS A 106 36.59 -49.40 -3.86
CA CYS A 106 35.43 -49.57 -3.00
C CYS A 106 35.43 -50.89 -2.21
N GLY A 107 35.93 -51.98 -2.79
CA GLY A 107 36.00 -53.29 -2.12
C GLY A 107 37.20 -53.51 -1.20
N ASN A 108 38.11 -52.54 -1.08
CA ASN A 108 39.33 -52.70 -0.30
C ASN A 108 39.14 -52.05 1.08
N PRO A 109 39.47 -52.78 2.18
CA PRO A 109 39.25 -52.31 3.56
C PRO A 109 39.88 -50.95 3.90
N VAL A 110 40.90 -50.51 3.15
CA VAL A 110 41.51 -49.18 3.33
C VAL A 110 40.48 -48.05 3.12
N TRP A 111 39.51 -48.28 2.24
CA TRP A 111 38.45 -47.34 1.88
C TRP A 111 37.08 -47.79 2.41
N THR A 112 37.03 -48.55 3.50
CA THR A 112 35.76 -48.98 4.11
C THR A 112 34.81 -47.78 4.29
N PRO A 113 33.63 -47.76 3.65
CA PRO A 113 32.76 -46.59 3.63
C PRO A 113 32.40 -46.12 5.05
N GLY A 114 32.53 -44.82 5.33
CA GLY A 114 32.26 -44.23 6.66
C GLY A 114 33.36 -44.35 7.73
N THR A 115 34.30 -45.31 7.62
CA THR A 115 35.40 -45.49 8.60
C THR A 115 36.81 -45.38 8.07
N GLY A 116 37.04 -45.73 6.80
CA GLY A 116 38.39 -45.83 6.23
C GLY A 116 39.30 -46.79 7.00
N HIS A 117 40.61 -46.62 6.83
CA HIS A 117 41.63 -47.37 7.57
C HIS A 117 41.91 -46.70 8.93
N PRO A 118 42.26 -47.43 10.01
CA PRO A 118 42.54 -46.82 11.32
C PRO A 118 43.62 -45.73 11.33
N SER A 119 44.59 -45.80 10.42
CA SER A 119 45.64 -44.77 10.25
C SER A 119 45.25 -43.63 9.31
N TYR A 120 44.17 -43.80 8.54
CA TYR A 120 43.67 -42.86 7.52
C TYR A 120 42.13 -42.89 7.52
N PRO A 121 41.48 -42.37 8.58
CA PRO A 121 40.04 -42.52 8.79
C PRO A 121 39.20 -41.84 7.72
N ASP A 122 39.72 -40.81 7.04
CA ASP A 122 39.03 -40.12 5.95
C ASP A 122 39.21 -40.77 4.57
N ALA A 123 40.06 -41.81 4.46
CA ALA A 123 40.42 -42.38 3.16
C ALA A 123 39.20 -42.85 2.36
N TRP A 124 38.14 -43.30 3.03
CA TRP A 124 36.92 -43.79 2.38
C TRP A 124 36.30 -42.77 1.40
N LYS A 125 36.45 -41.46 1.65
CA LYS A 125 35.95 -40.38 0.78
C LYS A 125 36.57 -40.38 -0.61
N ASP A 126 37.72 -41.03 -0.78
CA ASP A 126 38.39 -41.16 -2.08
C ASP A 126 37.75 -42.24 -2.97
N ALA A 127 36.91 -43.13 -2.42
CA ALA A 127 36.28 -44.23 -3.15
C ALA A 127 34.75 -44.28 -3.01
N TRP A 128 34.16 -43.50 -2.10
CA TRP A 128 32.73 -43.50 -1.81
C TRP A 128 32.20 -42.07 -1.61
N ASP A 129 31.02 -41.81 -2.15
CA ASP A 129 30.20 -40.65 -1.80
C ASP A 129 29.15 -41.09 -0.76
N GLU A 130 28.89 -40.24 0.24
CA GLU A 130 27.80 -40.45 1.20
C GLU A 130 26.48 -40.02 0.55
N ALA A 131 25.60 -40.99 0.27
CA ALA A 131 24.36 -40.79 -0.47
C ALA A 131 23.17 -40.43 0.45
N GLY A 132 23.26 -40.74 1.75
CA GLY A 132 22.26 -40.39 2.75
C GLY A 132 22.33 -41.27 4.01
N GLU A 133 21.44 -40.99 4.96
CA GLU A 133 21.25 -41.84 6.15
C GLU A 133 20.43 -43.08 5.80
N CYS A 134 20.72 -44.20 6.45
CA CYS A 134 19.94 -45.42 6.35
C CYS A 134 18.62 -45.29 7.11
N ASP A 135 17.49 -45.27 6.38
CA ASP A 135 16.17 -45.49 6.97
C ASP A 135 15.87 -47.00 6.97
N PRO A 136 15.78 -47.66 8.14
CA PRO A 136 15.49 -49.09 8.21
C PRO A 136 14.04 -49.44 7.87
N ASN A 137 13.15 -48.45 7.71
CA ASN A 137 11.76 -48.66 7.31
C ASN A 137 11.34 -47.62 6.25
N PRO A 138 11.69 -47.85 4.97
CA PRO A 138 11.29 -46.99 3.87
C PRO A 138 9.78 -46.71 3.90
N VAL A 139 9.36 -45.48 3.64
CA VAL A 139 7.92 -45.15 3.58
C VAL A 139 7.28 -45.73 2.30
N PRO A 140 5.97 -46.02 2.31
CA PRO A 140 5.24 -46.43 1.13
C PRO A 140 5.37 -45.45 -0.05
N VAL A 141 5.26 -45.95 -1.27
CA VAL A 141 5.06 -45.14 -2.47
C VAL A 141 3.57 -45.07 -2.77
N VAL A 142 3.05 -43.87 -3.06
CA VAL A 142 1.62 -43.64 -3.35
C VAL A 142 1.45 -42.75 -4.58
N ASP A 143 0.67 -43.22 -5.57
CA ASP A 143 0.38 -42.50 -6.81
C ASP A 143 -1.12 -42.57 -7.16
N VAL A 144 -1.77 -41.41 -7.26
CA VAL A 144 -3.22 -41.33 -7.49
C VAL A 144 -3.50 -41.32 -9.00
N GLN A 145 -4.14 -42.38 -9.49
CA GLN A 145 -4.51 -42.53 -10.90
C GLN A 145 -5.82 -41.81 -11.26
N SER A 146 -6.75 -41.73 -10.31
CA SER A 146 -8.04 -41.05 -10.47
C SER A 146 -8.61 -40.70 -9.10
N PRO A 147 -9.25 -39.54 -8.92
CA PRO A 147 -9.48 -38.47 -9.90
C PRO A 147 -8.22 -37.68 -10.27
N GLN A 148 -8.28 -36.96 -11.40
CA GLN A 148 -7.24 -36.03 -11.86
C GLN A 148 -7.42 -34.63 -11.26
N ASP A 149 -6.36 -33.82 -11.24
CA ASP A 149 -6.43 -32.45 -10.73
C ASP A 149 -7.43 -31.59 -11.52
N GLY A 150 -8.30 -30.89 -10.79
CA GLY A 150 -9.37 -30.08 -11.32
C GLY A 150 -10.61 -30.84 -11.79
N GLN A 151 -10.69 -32.17 -11.61
CA GLN A 151 -11.80 -32.99 -12.12
C GLN A 151 -13.17 -32.59 -11.53
N LYS A 152 -14.19 -32.57 -12.41
CA LYS A 152 -15.60 -32.37 -12.06
C LYS A 152 -16.24 -33.69 -11.61
N ILE A 153 -16.91 -33.67 -10.46
CA ILE A 153 -17.69 -34.79 -9.92
C ILE A 153 -19.10 -34.28 -9.60
N ALA A 154 -20.14 -35.05 -9.94
CA ALA A 154 -21.51 -34.63 -9.62
C ALA A 154 -21.77 -34.70 -8.09
N PRO A 155 -22.53 -33.76 -7.51
CA PRO A 155 -22.88 -33.77 -6.09
C PRO A 155 -23.86 -34.90 -5.76
N ASN A 156 -23.92 -35.25 -4.47
CA ASN A 156 -24.85 -36.20 -3.90
C ASN A 156 -24.75 -37.64 -4.45
N GLN A 157 -23.64 -37.99 -5.09
CA GLN A 157 -23.31 -39.36 -5.51
C GLN A 157 -21.90 -39.77 -5.06
N ALA A 158 -21.72 -41.05 -4.78
CA ALA A 158 -20.40 -41.61 -4.48
C ALA A 158 -19.53 -41.67 -5.74
N PHE A 159 -18.21 -41.63 -5.56
CA PHE A 159 -17.23 -41.74 -6.63
C PHE A 159 -16.01 -42.56 -6.19
N ASP A 160 -15.27 -43.14 -7.13
CA ASP A 160 -14.11 -43.97 -6.84
C ASP A 160 -12.80 -43.19 -6.95
N VAL A 161 -11.90 -43.46 -6.02
CA VAL A 161 -10.49 -43.05 -6.05
C VAL A 161 -9.66 -44.29 -6.36
N VAL A 162 -8.86 -44.21 -7.43
CA VAL A 162 -7.95 -45.26 -7.86
C VAL A 162 -6.54 -44.80 -7.55
N VAL A 163 -5.82 -45.59 -6.76
CA VAL A 163 -4.48 -45.27 -6.28
C VAL A 163 -3.61 -46.52 -6.35
N ASP A 164 -2.39 -46.36 -6.85
CA ASP A 164 -1.34 -47.39 -6.75
C ASP A 164 -0.53 -47.10 -5.51
N ALA A 165 -0.45 -48.07 -4.60
CA ALA A 165 0.33 -47.96 -3.37
C ALA A 165 1.15 -49.23 -3.15
N SER A 166 2.48 -49.07 -3.02
CA SER A 166 3.42 -50.18 -2.85
C SER A 166 4.42 -49.86 -1.74
N ASP A 167 4.93 -50.90 -1.10
CA ASP A 167 5.94 -50.84 -0.06
C ASP A 167 6.92 -52.01 -0.21
N ASP A 168 8.10 -51.97 0.41
CA ASP A 168 9.07 -53.07 0.35
C ASP A 168 8.63 -54.28 1.20
N THR A 169 7.77 -54.04 2.19
CA THR A 169 7.16 -55.06 3.04
C THR A 169 5.68 -55.26 2.71
N GLU A 170 4.81 -54.38 3.20
CA GLU A 170 3.35 -54.43 3.02
C GLU A 170 2.72 -53.06 3.25
N VAL A 171 1.80 -52.66 2.36
CA VAL A 171 0.90 -51.51 2.63
C VAL A 171 -0.27 -52.00 3.49
N ALA A 172 -0.25 -51.64 4.78
CA ALA A 172 -1.29 -52.04 5.73
C ALA A 172 -2.62 -51.30 5.53
N ARG A 173 -2.59 -50.04 5.07
CA ARG A 173 -3.79 -49.22 4.89
C ARG A 173 -3.58 -48.05 3.94
N VAL A 174 -4.62 -47.71 3.18
CA VAL A 174 -4.71 -46.49 2.38
C VAL A 174 -5.93 -45.68 2.81
N ASP A 175 -5.71 -44.45 3.26
CA ASP A 175 -6.74 -43.49 3.66
C ASP A 175 -6.93 -42.42 2.58
N VAL A 176 -8.19 -42.18 2.20
CA VAL A 176 -8.58 -41.06 1.33
C VAL A 176 -9.15 -39.95 2.20
N GLN A 177 -8.58 -38.75 2.06
CA GLN A 177 -8.97 -37.57 2.80
C GLN A 177 -9.57 -36.52 1.86
N LEU A 178 -10.62 -35.83 2.33
CA LEU A 178 -11.13 -34.60 1.72
C LEU A 178 -11.01 -33.46 2.74
N ASN A 179 -10.35 -32.37 2.37
CA ASN A 179 -10.08 -31.22 3.25
C ASN A 179 -9.44 -31.62 4.60
N GLY A 180 -8.54 -32.61 4.57
CA GLY A 180 -7.84 -33.14 5.75
C GLY A 180 -8.66 -34.09 6.63
N GLN A 181 -9.88 -34.45 6.23
CA GLN A 181 -10.71 -35.44 6.94
C GLN A 181 -10.72 -36.77 6.19
N VAL A 182 -10.40 -37.87 6.87
CA VAL A 182 -10.53 -39.22 6.30
C VAL A 182 -12.00 -39.51 5.99
N VAL A 183 -12.32 -39.69 4.70
CA VAL A 183 -13.69 -39.95 4.23
C VAL A 183 -13.89 -41.40 3.77
N ALA A 184 -12.80 -42.10 3.44
CA ALA A 184 -12.81 -43.50 3.08
C ALA A 184 -11.43 -44.14 3.35
N THR A 185 -11.43 -45.45 3.57
CA THR A 185 -10.24 -46.23 3.93
C THR A 185 -10.32 -47.60 3.24
N SER A 186 -9.18 -48.12 2.79
CA SER A 186 -9.04 -49.53 2.39
C SER A 186 -7.81 -50.16 3.01
N ASN A 187 -7.94 -51.42 3.45
CA ASN A 187 -6.83 -52.22 4.00
C ASN A 187 -6.40 -53.34 3.04
N THR A 188 -7.00 -53.42 1.85
CA THR A 188 -6.71 -54.49 0.88
C THR A 188 -6.73 -53.93 -0.54
N PRO A 189 -5.74 -54.25 -1.39
CA PRO A 189 -5.75 -53.82 -2.78
C PRO A 189 -6.86 -54.52 -3.58
N SER A 190 -7.39 -53.83 -4.58
CA SER A 190 -8.37 -54.37 -5.52
C SER A 190 -7.74 -55.33 -6.51
N GLN A 191 -6.52 -55.02 -6.98
CA GLN A 191 -5.76 -55.84 -7.91
C GLN A 191 -4.27 -55.45 -7.88
N GLY A 192 -3.37 -56.39 -7.61
CA GLY A 192 -1.93 -56.06 -7.52
C GLY A 192 -1.70 -55.02 -6.42
N ASP A 193 -1.03 -53.93 -6.76
CA ASP A 193 -0.75 -52.79 -5.86
C ASP A 193 -1.80 -51.67 -5.99
N THR A 194 -2.85 -51.89 -6.80
CA THR A 194 -3.91 -50.91 -7.06
C THR A 194 -5.06 -51.05 -6.07
N TYR A 195 -5.46 -49.94 -5.46
CA TYR A 195 -6.63 -49.79 -4.60
C TYR A 195 -7.71 -49.01 -5.34
N THR A 196 -8.95 -49.49 -5.24
CA THR A 196 -10.15 -48.75 -5.67
C THR A 196 -11.01 -48.47 -4.45
N ILE A 197 -11.04 -47.20 -4.03
CA ILE A 197 -11.65 -46.76 -2.78
C ILE A 197 -12.86 -45.88 -3.10
N THR A 198 -14.05 -46.35 -2.76
CA THR A 198 -15.29 -45.60 -2.98
C THR A 198 -15.47 -44.53 -1.90
N VAL A 199 -15.43 -43.27 -2.32
CA VAL A 199 -15.71 -42.11 -1.47
C VAL A 199 -17.22 -41.86 -1.41
N PRO A 200 -17.82 -41.71 -0.21
CA PRO A 200 -19.25 -41.41 -0.06
C PRO A 200 -19.67 -40.10 -0.73
N ALA A 201 -20.97 -39.98 -1.00
CA ALA A 201 -21.57 -38.79 -1.61
C ALA A 201 -21.23 -37.49 -0.86
N GLN A 202 -20.84 -36.45 -1.60
CA GLN A 202 -20.50 -35.13 -1.08
C GLN A 202 -21.44 -34.05 -1.63
N VAL A 203 -21.56 -32.94 -0.91
CA VAL A 203 -22.36 -31.77 -1.35
C VAL A 203 -21.56 -30.87 -2.28
N GLU A 204 -22.26 -29.97 -2.99
CA GLU A 204 -21.64 -29.02 -3.91
C GLU A 204 -20.54 -28.18 -3.22
N GLY A 205 -19.35 -28.11 -3.84
CA GLY A 205 -18.20 -27.39 -3.26
C GLY A 205 -16.86 -27.74 -3.91
N GLN A 206 -15.81 -27.01 -3.51
CA GLN A 206 -14.41 -27.36 -3.82
C GLN A 206 -13.82 -28.17 -2.67
N TYR A 207 -13.05 -29.19 -2.99
CA TYR A 207 -12.42 -30.08 -2.03
C TYR A 207 -10.97 -30.34 -2.42
N THR A 208 -10.08 -30.42 -1.43
CA THR A 208 -8.72 -30.92 -1.61
C THR A 208 -8.71 -32.40 -1.25
N LEU A 209 -8.41 -33.26 -2.21
CA LEU A 209 -8.21 -34.69 -2.03
C LEU A 209 -6.74 -34.99 -1.72
N THR A 210 -6.51 -35.72 -0.64
CA THR A 210 -5.19 -36.25 -0.27
C THR A 210 -5.33 -37.75 -0.03
N VAL A 211 -4.36 -38.54 -0.49
CA VAL A 211 -4.32 -39.99 -0.23
C VAL A 211 -3.07 -40.30 0.59
N VAL A 212 -3.23 -41.08 1.65
CA VAL A 212 -2.15 -41.44 2.57
C VAL A 212 -2.05 -42.96 2.66
N ALA A 213 -0.89 -43.51 2.36
CA ALA A 213 -0.59 -44.93 2.52
C ALA A 213 0.24 -45.14 3.79
N TYR A 214 -0.06 -46.23 4.51
CA TYR A 214 0.61 -46.64 5.75
C TYR A 214 1.15 -48.07 5.58
N ASP A 215 2.38 -48.30 6.02
CA ASP A 215 2.97 -49.65 6.11
C ASP A 215 2.53 -50.39 7.39
N ASP A 216 3.01 -51.62 7.56
CA ASP A 216 2.73 -52.47 8.73
C ASP A 216 3.57 -52.12 9.98
N GLN A 217 4.55 -51.23 9.84
CA GLN A 217 5.47 -50.76 10.88
C GLN A 217 5.13 -49.35 11.39
N GLY A 218 4.14 -48.69 10.81
CA GLY A 218 3.59 -47.40 11.18
C GLY A 218 4.16 -46.19 10.44
N ALA A 219 5.00 -46.35 9.41
CA ALA A 219 5.40 -45.22 8.57
C ALA A 219 4.37 -44.97 7.46
N SER A 220 4.42 -43.76 6.88
CA SER A 220 3.39 -43.29 5.97
C SER A 220 3.90 -42.30 4.94
N ALA A 221 3.29 -42.31 3.77
CA ALA A 221 3.51 -41.33 2.72
C ALA A 221 2.19 -40.75 2.21
N GLU A 222 2.22 -39.47 1.84
CA GLU A 222 1.09 -38.76 1.26
C GLU A 222 1.32 -38.49 -0.23
N ALA A 223 0.29 -38.67 -1.04
CA ALA A 223 0.29 -38.24 -2.43
C ALA A 223 0.17 -36.72 -2.53
N ALA A 224 0.59 -36.16 -3.67
CA ALA A 224 0.36 -34.75 -3.98
C ALA A 224 -1.15 -34.42 -3.91
N PRO A 225 -1.54 -33.30 -3.28
CA PRO A 225 -2.94 -32.94 -3.13
C PRO A 225 -3.58 -32.62 -4.49
N ILE A 226 -4.82 -33.07 -4.68
CA ILE A 226 -5.60 -32.91 -5.91
C ILE A 226 -6.82 -32.03 -5.62
N SER A 227 -7.07 -31.01 -6.43
CA SER A 227 -8.25 -30.16 -6.30
C SER A 227 -9.45 -30.77 -7.03
N LEU A 228 -10.56 -30.97 -6.33
CA LEU A 228 -11.81 -31.51 -6.87
C LEU A 228 -12.92 -30.48 -6.84
N ALA A 229 -13.71 -30.46 -7.91
CA ALA A 229 -14.92 -29.66 -7.99
C ALA A 229 -16.15 -30.56 -7.99
N ILE A 230 -16.90 -30.51 -6.90
CA ILE A 230 -18.15 -31.25 -6.78
C ILE A 230 -19.29 -30.31 -7.18
N THR A 231 -19.79 -30.43 -8.40
CA THR A 231 -20.85 -29.58 -8.96
C THR A 231 -21.49 -30.21 -10.22
N ASP A 232 -22.76 -29.90 -10.44
CA ASP A 232 -23.48 -30.20 -11.70
C ASP A 232 -23.33 -29.07 -12.73
N LYS A 233 -22.61 -27.99 -12.39
CA LYS A 233 -22.43 -26.83 -13.26
C LYS A 233 -21.23 -27.04 -14.17
N ASP A 234 -21.47 -26.96 -15.47
CA ASP A 234 -20.41 -27.06 -16.48
C ASP A 234 -19.59 -25.76 -16.61
N LEU A 235 -20.15 -24.65 -16.13
CA LEU A 235 -19.54 -23.33 -16.11
C LEU A 235 -19.87 -22.64 -14.79
N VAL A 236 -18.83 -22.15 -14.10
CA VAL A 236 -18.94 -21.41 -12.84
C VAL A 236 -18.34 -20.02 -13.00
N VAL A 237 -19.00 -19.03 -12.40
CA VAL A 237 -18.63 -17.61 -12.49
C VAL A 237 -18.86 -16.96 -11.14
N SER A 238 -17.85 -16.29 -10.61
CA SER A 238 -17.92 -15.51 -9.37
C SER A 238 -17.27 -14.15 -9.54
N LEU A 239 -17.88 -13.14 -8.92
CA LEU A 239 -17.26 -11.82 -8.76
C LEU A 239 -16.31 -11.88 -7.56
N ALA A 240 -15.02 -11.64 -7.80
CA ALA A 240 -14.04 -11.39 -6.74
C ALA A 240 -14.10 -9.94 -6.25
N SER A 241 -14.43 -9.00 -7.15
CA SER A 241 -14.68 -7.58 -6.86
C SER A 241 -15.71 -7.02 -7.85
N PRO A 242 -16.58 -6.07 -7.45
CA PRO A 242 -16.75 -5.56 -6.09
C PRO A 242 -17.47 -6.57 -5.19
N VAL A 243 -17.14 -6.58 -3.89
CA VAL A 243 -17.88 -7.35 -2.88
C VAL A 243 -19.27 -6.72 -2.67
N ASP A 244 -20.28 -7.55 -2.46
CA ASP A 244 -21.66 -7.09 -2.18
C ASP A 244 -21.68 -6.16 -0.97
N GLY A 245 -22.36 -5.02 -1.08
CA GLY A 245 -22.41 -3.96 -0.08
C GLY A 245 -21.29 -2.93 -0.16
N SER A 246 -20.31 -3.09 -1.06
CA SER A 246 -19.20 -2.13 -1.22
C SER A 246 -19.70 -0.71 -1.54
N SER A 247 -18.99 0.30 -1.02
CA SER A 247 -19.28 1.70 -1.34
C SER A 247 -18.09 2.40 -1.99
N TYR A 248 -18.38 3.21 -3.00
CA TYR A 248 -17.44 4.02 -3.77
C TYR A 248 -17.91 5.47 -3.80
N PHE A 249 -17.11 6.38 -4.34
CA PHE A 249 -17.50 7.77 -4.59
C PHE A 249 -17.54 8.02 -6.09
N GLU A 250 -18.41 8.94 -6.52
CA GLU A 250 -18.50 9.38 -7.91
C GLU A 250 -17.13 9.80 -8.43
N GLY A 251 -16.81 9.39 -9.66
CA GLY A 251 -15.51 9.64 -10.29
C GLY A 251 -14.40 8.64 -9.94
N ARG A 252 -14.58 7.77 -8.94
CA ARG A 252 -13.65 6.65 -8.68
C ARG A 252 -13.79 5.56 -9.76
N ALA A 253 -12.67 4.95 -10.14
CA ALA A 253 -12.66 3.69 -10.86
C ALA A 253 -13.16 2.57 -9.94
N ILE A 254 -14.05 1.72 -10.42
CA ILE A 254 -14.52 0.55 -9.71
C ILE A 254 -13.91 -0.68 -10.37
N SER A 255 -12.97 -1.33 -9.69
CA SER A 255 -12.33 -2.54 -10.17
C SER A 255 -13.30 -3.73 -10.10
N ILE A 256 -13.67 -4.27 -11.26
CA ILE A 256 -14.50 -5.46 -11.37
C ILE A 256 -13.62 -6.63 -11.78
N LYS A 257 -13.55 -7.66 -10.92
CA LYS A 257 -12.70 -8.83 -11.10
C LYS A 257 -13.54 -10.10 -11.07
N VAL A 258 -13.33 -10.98 -12.03
CA VAL A 258 -14.17 -12.18 -12.22
C VAL A 258 -13.32 -13.43 -12.30
N ASP A 259 -13.68 -14.41 -11.48
CA ASP A 259 -13.21 -15.78 -11.61
C ASP A 259 -14.24 -16.58 -12.42
N ALA A 260 -13.81 -17.09 -13.58
CA ALA A 260 -14.63 -17.94 -14.43
C ALA A 260 -13.88 -19.25 -14.71
N LYS A 261 -14.57 -20.38 -14.53
CA LYS A 261 -14.01 -21.71 -14.81
C LYS A 261 -15.03 -22.57 -15.55
N SER A 262 -14.56 -23.22 -16.61
CA SER A 262 -15.35 -24.14 -17.42
C SER A 262 -14.81 -25.56 -17.24
N TYR A 263 -15.73 -26.52 -17.12
CA TYR A 263 -15.44 -27.95 -17.10
C TYR A 263 -15.72 -28.61 -18.46
N GLU A 264 -16.25 -27.85 -19.43
CA GLU A 264 -16.52 -28.29 -20.80
C GLU A 264 -16.13 -27.21 -21.82
N GLY A 265 -14.90 -27.30 -22.36
CA GLY A 265 -14.32 -26.27 -23.23
C GLY A 265 -13.74 -25.09 -22.45
N ASP A 266 -13.14 -24.13 -23.15
CA ASP A 266 -12.47 -22.97 -22.55
C ASP A 266 -13.42 -21.78 -22.42
N ILE A 267 -13.15 -20.87 -21.48
CA ILE A 267 -13.88 -19.60 -21.38
C ILE A 267 -13.60 -18.77 -22.65
N SER A 268 -14.65 -18.41 -23.37
CA SER A 268 -14.56 -17.62 -24.60
C SER A 268 -14.69 -16.11 -24.33
N SER A 269 -15.45 -15.73 -23.31
CA SER A 269 -15.56 -14.32 -22.88
C SER A 269 -16.23 -14.16 -21.51
N VAL A 270 -15.98 -13.01 -20.88
CA VAL A 270 -16.67 -12.52 -19.69
C VAL A 270 -17.19 -11.11 -19.94
N SER A 271 -18.50 -10.91 -19.80
CA SER A 271 -19.15 -9.60 -19.86
C SER A 271 -19.38 -9.06 -18.45
N PHE A 272 -18.93 -7.83 -18.19
CA PHE A 272 -19.16 -7.08 -16.96
C PHE A 272 -20.42 -6.23 -17.10
N ILE A 273 -21.37 -6.36 -16.18
CA ILE A 273 -22.73 -5.83 -16.32
C ILE A 273 -23.11 -5.03 -15.07
N ALA A 274 -23.61 -3.81 -15.23
CA ALA A 274 -24.18 -3.00 -14.15
C ALA A 274 -25.63 -2.59 -14.46
N ASN A 275 -26.54 -2.84 -13.51
CA ASN A 275 -27.99 -2.59 -13.67
C ASN A 275 -28.58 -3.22 -14.96
N GLY A 276 -28.03 -4.36 -15.39
CA GLY A 276 -28.45 -5.07 -16.60
C GLY A 276 -27.82 -4.56 -17.91
N ASN A 277 -27.01 -3.50 -17.89
CA ASN A 277 -26.29 -3.00 -19.06
C ASN A 277 -24.85 -3.55 -19.08
N GLU A 278 -24.41 -4.06 -20.22
CA GLU A 278 -23.02 -4.46 -20.42
C GLU A 278 -22.12 -3.23 -20.45
N LEU A 279 -21.14 -3.19 -19.53
CA LEU A 279 -20.12 -2.15 -19.44
C LEU A 279 -18.95 -2.45 -20.37
N PHE A 280 -18.49 -3.71 -20.32
CA PHE A 280 -17.34 -4.18 -21.05
C PHE A 280 -17.42 -5.69 -21.25
N LYS A 281 -16.74 -6.19 -22.29
CA LYS A 281 -16.61 -7.62 -22.58
C LYS A 281 -15.15 -7.94 -22.79
N ASP A 282 -14.63 -8.79 -21.91
CA ASP A 282 -13.25 -9.27 -21.96
C ASP A 282 -13.20 -10.68 -22.54
N THR A 283 -12.14 -10.98 -23.27
CA THR A 283 -11.91 -12.27 -23.95
C THR A 283 -10.60 -12.91 -23.53
N GLU A 284 -9.79 -12.25 -22.70
CA GLU A 284 -8.48 -12.74 -22.25
C GLU A 284 -8.41 -12.76 -20.72
N ALA A 285 -7.86 -13.83 -20.13
CA ALA A 285 -7.68 -13.90 -18.69
C ALA A 285 -6.35 -13.23 -18.26
N PRO A 286 -6.25 -12.60 -17.07
CA PRO A 286 -7.29 -12.49 -16.04
C PRO A 286 -8.42 -11.54 -16.42
N TYR A 287 -9.67 -11.92 -16.11
CA TYR A 287 -10.86 -11.15 -16.48
C TYR A 287 -11.09 -9.99 -15.52
N GLU A 288 -10.62 -8.82 -15.89
CA GLU A 288 -10.69 -7.60 -15.08
C GLU A 288 -11.17 -6.39 -15.89
N TYR A 289 -11.93 -5.51 -15.25
CA TYR A 289 -12.38 -4.26 -15.85
C TYR A 289 -12.41 -3.13 -14.83
N GLU A 290 -11.76 -2.02 -15.16
CA GLU A 290 -11.84 -0.77 -14.40
C GLU A 290 -13.02 0.06 -14.89
N TRP A 291 -14.11 0.06 -14.14
CA TRP A 291 -15.30 0.83 -14.46
C TRP A 291 -15.14 2.29 -14.04
N LEU A 292 -14.88 3.16 -15.01
CA LEU A 292 -14.74 4.61 -14.82
C LEU A 292 -16.07 5.34 -14.96
N GLY A 293 -16.23 6.44 -14.20
CA GLY A 293 -17.34 7.38 -14.36
C GLY A 293 -18.68 6.90 -13.82
N ALA A 294 -18.69 5.97 -12.86
CA ALA A 294 -19.90 5.61 -12.13
C ALA A 294 -20.45 6.86 -11.41
N GLN A 295 -21.72 7.18 -11.65
CA GLN A 295 -22.43 8.32 -11.07
C GLN A 295 -22.94 7.97 -9.67
N GLN A 296 -23.32 8.95 -8.86
CA GLN A 296 -23.98 8.68 -7.59
C GLN A 296 -25.21 7.77 -7.77
N GLY A 297 -25.31 6.72 -6.96
CA GLY A 297 -26.44 5.80 -6.97
C GLY A 297 -26.10 4.40 -6.47
N THR A 298 -27.08 3.50 -6.47
CA THR A 298 -26.87 2.09 -6.18
C THR A 298 -26.83 1.30 -7.50
N TYR A 299 -25.90 0.35 -7.60
CA TYR A 299 -25.70 -0.47 -8.79
C TYR A 299 -25.70 -1.96 -8.43
N ALA A 300 -26.43 -2.74 -9.20
CA ALA A 300 -26.38 -4.20 -9.19
C ALA A 300 -25.36 -4.67 -10.25
N VAL A 301 -24.18 -5.07 -9.80
CA VAL A 301 -23.08 -5.56 -10.62
C VAL A 301 -23.13 -7.08 -10.74
N THR A 302 -22.97 -7.59 -11.96
CA THR A 302 -22.91 -9.02 -12.28
C THR A 302 -21.86 -9.26 -13.36
N ALA A 303 -21.39 -10.50 -13.48
CA ALA A 303 -20.58 -10.93 -14.62
C ALA A 303 -21.22 -12.12 -15.32
N LYS A 304 -21.14 -12.17 -16.64
CA LYS A 304 -21.64 -13.29 -17.46
C LYS A 304 -20.48 -13.90 -18.24
N ALA A 305 -20.17 -15.16 -17.99
CA ALA A 305 -19.19 -15.89 -18.81
C ALA A 305 -19.89 -16.74 -19.88
N VAL A 306 -19.18 -16.94 -20.99
CA VAL A 306 -19.55 -17.88 -22.05
C VAL A 306 -18.33 -18.76 -22.34
N ASN A 307 -18.52 -20.05 -22.61
CA ASN A 307 -17.44 -20.95 -23.01
C ASN A 307 -17.52 -21.33 -24.50
N THR A 308 -16.52 -22.06 -25.02
CA THR A 308 -16.47 -22.49 -26.42
C THR A 308 -17.53 -23.55 -26.78
N SER A 309 -18.16 -24.16 -25.78
CA SER A 309 -19.33 -25.05 -25.91
C SER A 309 -20.67 -24.29 -25.99
N ASN A 310 -20.64 -22.94 -25.98
CA ASN A 310 -21.79 -22.05 -25.94
C ASN A 310 -22.68 -22.18 -24.68
N GLN A 311 -22.13 -22.70 -23.58
CA GLN A 311 -22.78 -22.62 -22.27
C GLN A 311 -22.56 -21.21 -21.71
N GLU A 312 -23.57 -20.70 -21.00
CA GLU A 312 -23.55 -19.37 -20.39
C GLU A 312 -23.88 -19.48 -18.91
N GLN A 313 -23.21 -18.67 -18.09
CA GLN A 313 -23.52 -18.57 -16.67
C GLN A 313 -23.30 -17.15 -16.18
N THR A 314 -24.16 -16.71 -15.26
CA THR A 314 -24.06 -15.40 -14.60
C THR A 314 -23.70 -15.57 -13.13
N SER A 315 -22.83 -14.70 -12.63
CA SER A 315 -22.45 -14.65 -11.22
C SER A 315 -23.64 -14.29 -10.33
N ALA A 316 -23.48 -14.46 -9.01
CA ALA A 316 -24.32 -13.74 -8.06
C ALA A 316 -24.19 -12.22 -8.26
N THR A 317 -25.24 -11.49 -7.88
CA THR A 317 -25.26 -10.02 -7.93
C THR A 317 -24.49 -9.44 -6.74
N SER A 318 -23.65 -8.45 -7.02
CA SER A 318 -23.02 -7.57 -6.04
C SER A 318 -23.67 -6.19 -6.08
N ASN A 319 -24.33 -5.78 -5.01
CA ASN A 319 -24.97 -4.47 -4.87
C ASN A 319 -23.98 -3.49 -4.28
N ILE A 320 -23.63 -2.43 -5.02
CA ILE A 320 -22.70 -1.41 -4.58
C ILE A 320 -23.36 -0.04 -4.51
N THR A 321 -22.82 0.85 -3.67
CA THR A 321 -23.29 2.24 -3.57
C THR A 321 -22.20 3.21 -3.98
N VAL A 322 -22.47 4.06 -4.97
CA VAL A 322 -21.63 5.20 -5.33
C VAL A 322 -22.22 6.43 -4.65
N LYS A 323 -21.46 7.02 -3.72
CA LYS A 323 -21.80 8.24 -3.00
C LYS A 323 -21.46 9.46 -3.85
N GLU A 324 -22.20 10.54 -3.67
CA GLU A 324 -21.83 11.84 -4.21
C GLU A 324 -20.47 12.23 -3.65
N SER A 325 -19.56 12.67 -4.51
CA SER A 325 -18.47 13.51 -4.05
C SER A 325 -19.09 14.88 -3.85
N THR A 326 -19.39 15.27 -2.62
CA THR A 326 -19.94 16.61 -2.33
C THR A 326 -18.88 17.64 -2.70
N GLY A 327 -18.93 18.10 -3.95
CA GLY A 327 -17.99 19.05 -4.51
C GLY A 327 -17.98 20.35 -3.71
N GLY A 328 -16.79 20.82 -3.40
CA GLY A 328 -16.57 22.20 -2.95
C GLY A 328 -16.71 22.48 -1.45
N GLY A 329 -16.69 21.46 -0.57
CA GLY A 329 -16.52 21.61 0.89
C GLY A 329 -17.23 22.82 1.51
N GLY A 330 -18.47 23.11 1.09
CA GLY A 330 -19.23 24.26 1.55
C GLY A 330 -18.78 25.65 1.05
N LEU A 331 -17.62 25.84 0.40
CA LEU A 331 -17.14 27.18 0.00
C LEU A 331 -18.00 27.88 -1.05
N VAL A 332 -18.60 27.15 -2.00
CA VAL A 332 -19.39 27.79 -3.10
C VAL A 332 -20.55 28.60 -2.51
N ASP A 333 -21.32 27.98 -1.62
CA ASP A 333 -22.54 28.55 -1.05
C ASP A 333 -22.33 29.22 0.32
N ASN A 334 -21.10 29.23 0.85
CA ASN A 334 -20.79 29.88 2.12
C ASN A 334 -20.64 31.41 1.92
N PRO A 335 -21.54 32.24 2.49
CA PRO A 335 -21.44 33.69 2.38
C PRO A 335 -20.36 34.30 3.30
N ASP A 336 -19.79 33.52 4.22
CA ASP A 336 -18.85 33.97 5.25
C ASP A 336 -17.58 33.09 5.24
N ARG A 337 -16.90 33.05 4.10
CA ARG A 337 -15.75 32.15 3.89
C ARG A 337 -14.59 32.49 4.82
N SER A 338 -13.99 31.46 5.39
CA SER A 338 -12.71 31.56 6.10
C SER A 338 -11.64 30.75 5.36
N ILE A 339 -10.76 31.46 4.66
CA ILE A 339 -9.77 30.83 3.77
C ILE A 339 -8.36 31.15 4.26
N SER A 340 -7.42 30.22 4.08
CA SER A 340 -6.00 30.54 4.21
C SER A 340 -5.21 29.99 3.04
N TYR A 341 -4.20 30.74 2.60
CA TYR A 341 -3.08 30.13 1.88
C TYR A 341 -2.38 29.12 2.81
N LEU A 342 -1.90 28.02 2.23
CA LEU A 342 -1.14 26.98 2.92
C LEU A 342 0.13 26.69 2.11
N THR A 343 1.25 27.14 2.64
CA THR A 343 2.55 26.95 1.98
C THR A 343 3.10 25.55 2.23
N SER A 344 3.88 25.02 1.28
CA SER A 344 4.59 23.74 1.42
C SER A 344 5.65 23.77 2.52
N TRP A 345 6.23 24.95 2.74
CA TRP A 345 7.29 25.16 3.74
C TRP A 345 6.70 25.56 5.09
N GLY A 346 7.44 25.21 6.16
CA GLY A 346 7.08 25.49 7.55
C GLY A 346 5.95 24.63 8.12
N LEU A 347 5.69 23.48 7.50
CA LEU A 347 4.78 22.42 7.96
C LEU A 347 5.49 21.39 8.88
N ASN A 348 6.42 21.85 9.72
CA ASN A 348 7.18 20.96 10.61
C ASN A 348 6.28 20.29 11.66
N ASP A 349 5.30 21.04 12.19
CA ASP A 349 4.30 20.58 13.16
C ASP A 349 2.90 20.60 12.52
N TYR A 350 2.77 19.99 11.33
CA TYR A 350 1.54 20.06 10.53
C TYR A 350 0.31 19.51 11.25
N GLN A 351 0.45 18.68 12.28
CA GLN A 351 -0.68 18.15 13.04
C GLN A 351 -1.47 19.27 13.73
N GLU A 352 -0.82 20.39 14.07
CA GLU A 352 -1.51 21.57 14.62
C GLU A 352 -2.49 22.19 13.60
N LEU A 353 -2.25 21.99 12.30
CA LEU A 353 -3.19 22.41 11.24
C LEU A 353 -4.56 21.75 11.40
N PHE A 354 -4.65 20.56 12.01
CA PHE A 354 -5.92 19.85 12.21
C PHE A 354 -6.83 20.52 13.25
N ASN A 355 -6.28 21.48 14.02
CA ASN A 355 -7.06 22.33 14.92
C ASN A 355 -7.66 23.56 14.22
N SER A 356 -7.37 23.75 12.93
CA SER A 356 -7.88 24.86 12.13
C SER A 356 -9.37 24.69 11.82
N GLU A 357 -10.14 25.75 12.05
CA GLU A 357 -11.60 25.80 11.80
C GLU A 357 -11.94 26.40 10.42
N GLY A 358 -10.93 26.61 9.57
CA GLY A 358 -11.09 27.22 8.26
C GLY A 358 -11.91 26.38 7.28
N ASP A 359 -12.71 27.06 6.47
CA ASP A 359 -13.53 26.46 5.41
C ASP A 359 -12.69 26.09 4.17
N GLY A 360 -11.59 26.81 3.92
CA GLY A 360 -10.80 26.67 2.69
C GLY A 360 -9.29 26.82 2.87
N TYR A 361 -8.54 26.01 2.13
CA TYR A 361 -7.07 26.04 2.13
C TYR A 361 -6.56 26.09 0.69
N LEU A 362 -5.83 27.15 0.36
CA LEU A 362 -5.20 27.33 -0.95
C LEU A 362 -3.78 26.76 -0.88
N LEU A 363 -3.59 25.57 -1.45
CA LEU A 363 -2.28 24.92 -1.54
C LEU A 363 -1.40 25.72 -2.50
N SER A 364 -0.28 26.21 -2.01
CA SER A 364 0.48 27.24 -2.73
C SER A 364 1.96 26.90 -2.93
N PHE A 365 2.52 27.10 -4.14
CA PHE A 365 1.89 27.60 -5.38
C PHE A 365 1.93 26.55 -6.50
N GLY A 366 0.91 26.57 -7.35
CA GLY A 366 0.85 25.83 -8.59
C GLY A 366 1.37 26.63 -9.77
N LYS A 367 1.93 25.92 -10.75
CA LYS A 367 2.27 26.45 -12.07
C LYS A 367 1.91 25.44 -13.17
N TRP A 368 1.77 25.94 -14.39
CA TRP A 368 1.61 25.12 -15.59
C TRP A 368 2.60 25.55 -16.68
N ASP A 369 2.81 24.67 -17.65
CA ASP A 369 3.41 25.02 -18.94
C ASP A 369 2.36 25.05 -20.07
N ALA A 370 2.79 25.41 -21.29
CA ALA A 370 1.89 25.51 -22.45
C ALA A 370 1.33 24.16 -22.92
N SER A 371 1.87 23.04 -22.43
CA SER A 371 1.39 21.68 -22.70
C SER A 371 0.41 21.20 -21.64
N GLY A 372 0.10 22.02 -20.62
CA GLY A 372 -0.80 21.67 -19.54
C GLY A 372 -0.18 20.81 -18.44
N ASN A 373 1.16 20.68 -18.41
CA ASN A 373 1.81 19.97 -17.31
C ASN A 373 1.73 20.83 -16.04
N ILE A 374 1.09 20.29 -15.00
CA ILE A 374 0.94 20.96 -13.71
C ILE A 374 2.10 20.60 -12.78
N THR A 375 2.62 21.59 -12.04
CA THR A 375 3.58 21.37 -10.95
C THR A 375 3.22 22.24 -9.76
N ILE A 376 3.22 21.65 -8.56
CA ILE A 376 2.95 22.36 -7.31
C ILE A 376 4.24 22.42 -6.47
N SER A 377 4.44 23.53 -5.75
CA SER A 377 5.59 23.75 -4.87
C SER A 377 5.88 22.56 -3.96
N ASP A 378 7.16 22.19 -3.86
CA ASP A 378 7.71 21.10 -3.04
C ASP A 378 6.98 19.75 -3.15
N GLY A 379 6.31 19.51 -4.28
CA GLY A 379 5.60 18.25 -4.53
C GLY A 379 4.41 18.02 -3.59
N MET A 380 3.75 19.07 -3.10
CA MET A 380 2.59 18.94 -2.19
C MET A 380 1.50 18.01 -2.72
N LEU A 381 1.32 17.96 -4.05
CA LEU A 381 0.36 17.08 -4.73
C LEU A 381 1.03 15.95 -5.51
N THR A 382 2.32 15.71 -5.31
CA THR A 382 2.96 14.52 -5.89
C THR A 382 2.66 13.34 -4.97
N PRO A 383 1.90 12.30 -5.41
CA PRO A 383 1.69 11.12 -4.59
C PRO A 383 3.04 10.53 -4.17
N PRO A 384 3.31 10.42 -2.86
CA PRO A 384 4.60 9.95 -2.38
C PRO A 384 4.78 8.46 -2.68
N ASN A 385 6.02 8.06 -2.94
CA ASN A 385 6.39 6.64 -2.88
C ASN A 385 6.10 6.15 -1.46
N TYR A 386 5.25 5.13 -1.34
CA TYR A 386 4.83 4.61 -0.05
C TYR A 386 6.04 4.16 0.78
N ASN A 387 6.06 4.59 2.04
CA ASN A 387 6.99 4.12 3.05
C ASN A 387 6.26 4.01 4.40
N PRO A 388 6.33 2.84 5.06
CA PRO A 388 5.56 2.56 6.27
C PRO A 388 5.93 3.44 7.46
N ASP A 389 7.17 3.95 7.50
CA ASP A 389 7.71 4.71 8.61
C ASP A 389 7.64 6.22 8.41
N TRP A 390 7.75 6.65 7.16
CA TRP A 390 7.92 8.05 6.80
C TRP A 390 7.16 8.42 5.54
N MET A 391 6.45 9.55 5.58
CA MET A 391 5.78 10.15 4.43
C MET A 391 6.03 11.67 4.44
N PRO A 392 6.05 12.36 3.28
CA PRO A 392 6.34 13.80 3.23
C PRO A 392 5.32 14.63 4.01
N THR A 393 5.79 15.48 4.91
CA THR A 393 4.91 16.27 5.80
C THR A 393 3.98 17.19 5.03
N GLN A 394 4.46 17.81 3.97
CA GLN A 394 3.66 18.69 3.13
C GLN A 394 2.53 17.97 2.39
N TYR A 395 2.69 16.67 2.10
CA TYR A 395 1.63 15.85 1.52
C TYR A 395 0.62 15.41 2.59
N LEU A 396 1.11 14.95 3.75
CA LEU A 396 0.25 14.53 4.86
C LEU A 396 -0.63 15.66 5.40
N ALA A 397 -0.10 16.89 5.45
CA ALA A 397 -0.77 18.04 6.03
C ALA A 397 -2.16 18.30 5.43
N TRP A 398 -2.24 18.44 4.12
CA TRP A 398 -3.51 18.74 3.46
C TRP A 398 -4.38 17.49 3.27
N SER A 399 -3.76 16.35 2.92
CA SER A 399 -4.50 15.13 2.59
C SER A 399 -5.21 14.55 3.81
N THR A 400 -4.55 14.57 4.97
CA THR A 400 -5.14 14.13 6.24
C THR A 400 -6.19 15.12 6.73
N LEU A 401 -5.95 16.43 6.64
CA LEU A 401 -6.93 17.45 7.02
C LEU A 401 -8.22 17.29 6.20
N LYS A 402 -8.11 17.14 4.89
CA LYS A 402 -9.27 16.93 4.01
C LYS A 402 -10.00 15.62 4.30
N HIS A 403 -9.26 14.56 4.60
CA HIS A 403 -9.83 13.27 4.92
C HIS A 403 -10.61 13.31 6.24
N ASP A 404 -10.05 13.95 7.26
CA ASP A 404 -10.64 13.99 8.60
C ASP A 404 -11.73 15.06 8.74
N ASN A 405 -11.76 16.04 7.83
CA ASN A 405 -12.78 17.07 7.74
C ASN A 405 -13.29 17.18 6.29
N GLU A 406 -14.38 16.47 5.99
CA GLU A 406 -15.01 16.46 4.65
C GLU A 406 -15.46 17.85 4.18
N ASN A 407 -15.76 18.75 5.12
CA ASN A 407 -16.14 20.15 4.84
C ASN A 407 -14.95 21.07 4.59
N ALA A 408 -13.71 20.66 4.88
CA ALA A 408 -12.56 21.48 4.51
C ALA A 408 -12.40 21.47 2.99
N THR A 409 -12.36 22.63 2.35
CA THR A 409 -12.13 22.74 0.91
C THR A 409 -10.65 22.88 0.60
N MET A 410 -10.10 21.97 -0.20
CA MET A 410 -8.71 22.04 -0.68
C MET A 410 -8.67 22.56 -2.10
N MET A 411 -8.07 23.72 -2.30
CA MET A 411 -7.89 24.32 -3.62
C MET A 411 -6.41 24.49 -3.92
N VAL A 412 -6.06 24.61 -5.20
CA VAL A 412 -4.69 24.93 -5.60
C VAL A 412 -4.64 26.35 -6.14
N ALA A 413 -3.78 27.18 -5.55
CA ALA A 413 -3.54 28.55 -6.05
C ALA A 413 -2.45 28.56 -7.10
N PHE A 414 -2.81 28.93 -8.32
CA PHE A 414 -1.91 29.02 -9.47
C PHE A 414 -1.43 30.43 -9.70
N GLY A 415 -0.12 30.59 -9.89
CA GLY A 415 0.49 31.89 -10.17
C GLY A 415 1.13 32.49 -8.93
N GLY A 416 0.65 33.66 -8.54
CA GLY A 416 1.38 34.56 -7.65
C GLY A 416 2.61 35.14 -8.36
N GLN A 417 3.26 36.11 -7.71
CA GLN A 417 4.40 36.86 -8.26
C GLN A 417 5.56 35.92 -8.63
N THR A 418 5.68 34.79 -7.92
CA THR A 418 6.73 33.78 -8.14
C THR A 418 6.56 33.03 -9.46
N TYR A 419 5.31 32.78 -9.90
CA TYR A 419 5.00 32.02 -11.11
C TYR A 419 4.23 32.85 -12.14
N GLU A 420 4.41 34.17 -12.17
CA GLU A 420 3.74 35.07 -13.12
C GLU A 420 3.91 34.71 -14.61
N SER A 421 4.92 33.92 -14.96
CA SER A 421 5.19 33.51 -16.34
C SER A 421 4.13 32.57 -16.91
N ILE A 422 3.36 31.88 -16.06
CA ILE A 422 2.32 30.92 -16.50
C ILE A 422 1.20 31.59 -17.31
N TRP A 423 0.95 32.88 -17.09
CA TRP A 423 -0.09 33.63 -17.79
C TRP A 423 0.23 33.78 -19.29
N SER A 424 1.50 33.79 -19.66
CA SER A 424 1.91 33.79 -21.08
C SER A 424 1.71 32.44 -21.77
N ALA A 425 1.67 31.34 -20.99
CA ALA A 425 1.51 29.98 -21.51
C ALA A 425 0.09 29.71 -22.03
N ILE A 426 -0.89 30.57 -21.71
CA ILE A 426 -2.28 30.46 -22.16
C ILE A 426 -2.63 31.43 -23.31
N SER A 427 -1.62 31.91 -24.04
CA SER A 427 -1.80 32.95 -25.06
C SER A 427 -2.45 32.48 -26.38
N THR A 428 -2.50 31.16 -26.64
CA THR A 428 -3.16 30.58 -27.81
C THR A 428 -4.34 29.68 -27.42
N PRO A 429 -5.33 29.46 -28.31
CA PRO A 429 -6.42 28.52 -28.05
C PRO A 429 -5.93 27.10 -27.72
N GLU A 430 -4.91 26.61 -28.42
CA GLU A 430 -4.39 25.24 -28.25
C GLU A 430 -3.69 25.05 -26.91
N SER A 431 -2.91 26.05 -26.47
CA SER A 431 -2.25 25.99 -25.18
C SER A 431 -3.26 26.13 -24.02
N ARG A 432 -4.30 26.96 -24.19
CA ARG A 432 -5.43 27.02 -23.25
C ARG A 432 -6.17 25.70 -23.12
N GLU A 433 -6.42 25.01 -24.24
CA GLU A 433 -7.05 23.68 -24.22
C GLU A 433 -6.20 22.69 -23.42
N SER A 434 -4.89 22.69 -23.66
CA SER A 434 -3.94 21.82 -22.98
C SER A 434 -3.90 22.11 -21.47
N VAL A 435 -3.81 23.38 -21.08
CA VAL A 435 -3.85 23.81 -19.67
C VAL A 435 -5.19 23.47 -19.01
N ALA A 436 -6.31 23.72 -19.68
CA ALA A 436 -7.63 23.34 -19.16
C ALA A 436 -7.73 21.84 -18.90
N ASN A 437 -7.23 20.99 -19.81
CA ASN A 437 -7.23 19.55 -19.61
C ASN A 437 -6.36 19.15 -18.41
N GLY A 438 -5.14 19.69 -18.27
CA GLY A 438 -4.30 19.41 -17.11
C GLY A 438 -4.90 19.84 -15.76
N LEU A 439 -5.62 20.96 -15.75
CA LEU A 439 -6.35 21.43 -14.57
C LEU A 439 -7.59 20.57 -14.26
N VAL A 440 -8.30 20.09 -15.29
CA VAL A 440 -9.41 19.15 -15.15
C VAL A 440 -8.92 17.81 -14.61
N ASP A 441 -7.81 17.28 -15.15
CA ASP A 441 -7.21 16.05 -14.66
C ASP A 441 -6.80 16.18 -13.19
N LEU A 442 -6.22 17.32 -12.79
CA LEU A 442 -5.85 17.60 -11.41
C LEU A 442 -7.03 17.49 -10.45
N VAL A 443 -8.16 18.14 -10.74
CA VAL A 443 -9.32 18.14 -9.83
C VAL A 443 -10.08 16.82 -9.80
N HIS A 444 -9.85 15.95 -10.80
CA HIS A 444 -10.38 14.57 -10.83
C HIS A 444 -9.37 13.53 -10.33
N THR A 445 -8.13 13.92 -10.04
CA THR A 445 -7.11 12.99 -9.55
C THR A 445 -7.43 12.57 -8.10
N PRO A 446 -7.56 11.25 -7.82
CA PRO A 446 -7.65 10.77 -6.45
C PRO A 446 -6.26 10.75 -5.80
N PHE A 447 -6.14 11.37 -4.63
CA PHE A 447 -4.90 11.42 -3.86
C PHE A 447 -4.99 10.49 -2.66
N PRO A 448 -4.09 9.48 -2.53
CA PRO A 448 -4.11 8.57 -1.40
C PRO A 448 -3.82 9.28 -0.08
N VAL A 449 -4.53 8.90 0.98
CA VAL A 449 -4.36 9.41 2.33
C VAL A 449 -3.71 8.32 3.16
N TYR A 450 -2.58 8.63 3.77
CA TYR A 450 -1.85 7.70 4.61
C TYR A 450 -1.87 8.14 6.06
N LYS A 451 -2.29 7.26 6.96
CA LYS A 451 -2.37 7.53 8.40
C LYS A 451 -1.74 6.42 9.23
N LYS A 452 -1.21 6.78 10.40
CA LYS A 452 -0.75 5.83 11.42
C LYS A 452 -1.84 5.58 12.45
N ASN A 453 -1.75 4.44 13.11
CA ASN A 453 -2.63 4.00 14.19
C ASN A 453 -4.11 3.92 13.76
N LEU A 454 -4.35 3.53 12.51
CA LEU A 454 -5.70 3.26 12.02
C LEU A 454 -6.28 2.04 12.74
N LYS A 455 -7.59 2.06 12.98
CA LYS A 455 -8.32 0.85 13.37
C LYS A 455 -8.45 -0.08 12.16
N PRO A 456 -8.65 -1.40 12.37
CA PRO A 456 -8.83 -2.35 11.28
C PRO A 456 -9.90 -1.93 10.26
N GLU A 457 -11.01 -1.37 10.73
CA GLU A 457 -12.13 -0.89 9.91
C GLU A 457 -11.85 0.43 9.15
N GLU A 458 -10.76 1.12 9.47
CA GLU A 458 -10.36 2.39 8.85
C GLU A 458 -9.30 2.18 7.74
N VAL A 459 -8.80 0.96 7.54
CA VAL A 459 -7.84 0.64 6.47
C VAL A 459 -8.61 0.37 5.17
N GLU A 460 -8.29 1.13 4.11
CA GLU A 460 -8.82 0.92 2.77
C GLU A 460 -7.88 -0.01 1.99
N GLY A 461 -8.43 -1.12 1.45
CA GLY A 461 -7.68 -2.09 0.66
C GLY A 461 -6.84 -3.07 1.50
N GLU A 462 -5.77 -3.59 0.88
CA GLU A 462 -4.86 -4.52 1.55
C GLU A 462 -3.96 -3.80 2.56
N CYS A 463 -3.53 -4.53 3.59
CA CYS A 463 -2.59 -3.99 4.56
C CYS A 463 -1.22 -3.73 3.89
N LEU A 464 -0.76 -2.48 3.93
CA LEU A 464 0.48 -2.04 3.27
C LEU A 464 1.74 -2.29 4.11
N ALA A 465 1.60 -2.52 5.41
CA ALA A 465 2.71 -2.90 6.28
C ALA A 465 2.27 -3.97 7.27
N THR A 466 2.97 -5.10 7.29
CA THR A 466 2.66 -6.25 8.13
C THR A 466 3.78 -6.56 9.11
N HIS A 467 3.40 -7.18 10.24
CA HIS A 467 4.33 -7.84 11.14
C HIS A 467 4.86 -9.14 10.50
N SER A 468 5.89 -9.76 11.11
CA SER A 468 6.49 -10.99 10.60
C SER A 468 5.54 -12.19 10.55
N ASP A 469 4.44 -12.15 11.30
CA ASP A 469 3.39 -13.17 11.29
C ASP A 469 2.29 -12.92 10.23
N GLY A 470 2.44 -11.88 9.40
CA GLY A 470 1.49 -11.50 8.36
C GLY A 470 0.32 -10.65 8.86
N SER A 471 0.21 -10.39 10.17
CA SER A 471 -0.81 -9.48 10.71
C SER A 471 -0.50 -8.02 10.37
N CYS A 472 -1.52 -7.16 10.28
CA CYS A 472 -1.34 -5.77 9.88
C CYS A 472 -0.68 -4.94 10.99
N ASP A 473 0.39 -4.20 10.66
CA ASP A 473 1.05 -3.27 11.58
C ASP A 473 0.37 -1.89 11.49
N TYR A 474 -0.67 -1.71 12.30
CA TYR A 474 -1.41 -0.46 12.36
C TYR A 474 -0.59 0.71 12.91
N SER A 475 0.57 0.48 13.54
CA SER A 475 1.44 1.58 13.99
C SER A 475 2.14 2.32 12.84
N LYS A 476 2.19 1.69 11.66
CA LYS A 476 2.77 2.23 10.43
C LYS A 476 1.73 2.99 9.61
N TYR A 477 2.21 3.72 8.59
CA TYR A 477 1.31 4.33 7.63
C TYR A 477 0.56 3.24 6.87
N GLN A 478 -0.76 3.31 6.92
CA GLN A 478 -1.68 2.48 6.12
C GLN A 478 -2.53 3.41 5.25
N LEU A 479 -3.11 2.87 4.18
CA LEU A 479 -4.04 3.62 3.34
C LEU A 479 -5.35 3.82 4.13
N ALA A 480 -5.65 5.08 4.45
CA ALA A 480 -6.91 5.47 5.10
C ALA A 480 -8.01 5.76 4.07
N GLY A 481 -7.60 6.18 2.88
CA GLY A 481 -8.47 6.29 1.72
C GLY A 481 -7.97 7.28 0.70
N TYR A 482 -8.87 8.01 0.04
CA TYR A 482 -8.53 8.96 -1.02
C TYR A 482 -9.32 10.26 -0.90
N VAL A 483 -8.65 11.37 -1.21
CA VAL A 483 -9.23 12.72 -1.28
C VAL A 483 -8.99 13.34 -2.67
N HIS A 484 -9.70 14.41 -2.99
CA HIS A 484 -9.54 15.16 -4.24
C HIS A 484 -9.25 16.64 -3.95
N ILE A 485 -8.73 17.33 -4.97
CA ILE A 485 -8.78 18.79 -5.00
C ILE A 485 -10.20 19.23 -5.34
N ASP A 486 -10.74 20.11 -4.50
CA ASP A 486 -12.10 20.62 -4.59
C ASP A 486 -12.22 21.81 -5.54
N GLY A 487 -11.11 22.52 -5.81
CA GLY A 487 -11.14 23.69 -6.66
C GLY A 487 -9.79 24.28 -7.05
N LEU A 488 -9.85 25.36 -7.81
CA LEU A 488 -8.70 26.07 -8.38
C LEU A 488 -8.82 27.55 -8.04
N ASP A 489 -7.75 28.12 -7.51
CA ASP A 489 -7.60 29.56 -7.38
C ASP A 489 -6.62 30.08 -8.44
N PHE A 490 -6.97 31.18 -9.08
CA PHE A 490 -6.14 31.85 -10.06
C PHE A 490 -5.58 33.11 -9.42
N ASP A 491 -4.35 33.05 -8.94
CA ASP A 491 -3.66 34.16 -8.29
C ASP A 491 -3.00 35.05 -9.35
N PHE A 492 -3.85 35.83 -10.02
CA PHE A 492 -3.52 36.59 -11.21
C PHE A 492 -2.85 37.91 -10.85
N GLU A 493 -1.54 37.82 -10.62
CA GLU A 493 -0.65 38.95 -10.40
C GLU A 493 0.66 38.83 -11.20
N LYS A 494 1.27 40.00 -11.47
CA LYS A 494 2.45 40.22 -12.30
C LYS A 494 3.17 41.52 -11.90
N ALA A 495 4.48 41.57 -12.08
CA ALA A 495 5.25 42.80 -11.93
C ALA A 495 4.92 43.85 -13.01
N ALA A 496 4.59 43.40 -14.22
CA ALA A 496 4.12 44.27 -15.29
C ALA A 496 2.59 44.37 -15.28
N ARG A 497 2.05 45.55 -15.63
CA ARG A 497 0.60 45.77 -15.82
C ARG A 497 -0.01 44.68 -16.71
N ILE A 498 -1.09 44.08 -16.22
CA ILE A 498 -1.87 43.09 -16.98
C ILE A 498 -2.45 43.75 -18.23
N SER A 499 -2.30 43.09 -19.37
CA SER A 499 -2.83 43.55 -20.65
C SER A 499 -4.26 43.06 -20.91
N ASP A 500 -5.00 43.78 -21.76
CA ASP A 500 -6.35 43.37 -22.19
C ASP A 500 -6.36 41.97 -22.81
N LYS A 501 -5.29 41.61 -23.53
CA LYS A 501 -5.13 40.28 -24.12
C LYS A 501 -5.02 39.19 -23.05
N GLU A 502 -4.28 39.44 -21.97
CA GLU A 502 -4.15 38.48 -20.87
C GLU A 502 -5.46 38.32 -20.10
N ASN A 503 -6.21 39.41 -19.88
CA ASN A 503 -7.57 39.34 -19.36
C ASN A 503 -8.48 38.47 -20.23
N GLN A 504 -8.42 38.63 -21.56
CA GLN A 504 -9.18 37.82 -22.51
C GLN A 504 -8.73 36.35 -22.51
N ASP A 505 -7.44 36.10 -22.37
CA ASP A 505 -6.88 34.76 -22.34
C ASP A 505 -7.32 34.00 -21.10
N LEU A 506 -7.22 34.63 -19.92
CA LEU A 506 -7.72 34.04 -18.69
C LEU A 506 -9.24 33.86 -18.74
N THR A 507 -10.00 34.86 -19.20
CA THR A 507 -11.47 34.74 -19.37
C THR A 507 -11.85 33.50 -20.19
N ALA A 508 -11.16 33.27 -21.30
CA ALA A 508 -11.44 32.12 -22.15
C ALA A 508 -11.04 30.79 -21.49
N LEU A 509 -9.92 30.76 -20.76
CA LEU A 509 -9.52 29.57 -19.98
C LEU A 509 -10.59 29.22 -18.94
N ILE A 510 -11.06 30.20 -18.17
CA ILE A 510 -12.05 29.97 -17.10
C ILE A 510 -13.37 29.44 -17.67
N LYS A 511 -13.84 30.00 -18.78
CA LYS A 511 -15.04 29.50 -19.47
C LYS A 511 -14.87 28.07 -19.96
N LEU A 512 -13.69 27.74 -20.49
CA LEU A 512 -13.37 26.39 -20.93
C LEU A 512 -13.32 25.39 -19.77
N ILE A 513 -12.75 25.77 -18.63
CA ILE A 513 -12.75 24.93 -17.42
C ILE A 513 -14.19 24.71 -16.95
N ARG A 514 -15.00 25.77 -16.88
CA ARG A 514 -16.43 25.67 -16.51
C ARG A 514 -17.24 24.77 -17.44
N GLU A 515 -16.97 24.81 -18.74
CA GLU A 515 -17.59 23.88 -19.68
C GLU A 515 -17.24 22.42 -19.37
N LYS A 516 -16.01 22.15 -18.93
CA LYS A 516 -15.51 20.79 -18.65
C LYS A 516 -15.93 20.25 -17.27
N VAL A 517 -15.95 21.08 -16.23
CA VAL A 517 -16.23 20.64 -14.84
C VAL A 517 -17.60 21.06 -14.31
N GLY A 518 -18.31 21.93 -15.02
CA GLY A 518 -19.55 22.53 -14.54
C GLY A 518 -19.36 23.29 -13.21
N ASN A 519 -20.37 23.17 -12.34
CA ASN A 519 -20.39 23.78 -11.01
C ASN A 519 -19.94 22.79 -9.91
N THR A 520 -19.33 21.66 -10.28
CA THR A 520 -18.91 20.62 -9.31
C THR A 520 -17.61 20.96 -8.58
N LYS A 521 -16.85 21.94 -9.09
CA LYS A 521 -15.56 22.37 -8.56
C LYS A 521 -15.56 23.86 -8.30
N VAL A 522 -14.85 24.28 -7.25
CA VAL A 522 -14.74 25.70 -6.87
C VAL A 522 -13.73 26.39 -7.79
N LEU A 523 -14.07 27.54 -8.36
CA LEU A 523 -13.11 28.43 -9.00
C LEU A 523 -13.12 29.80 -8.31
N SER A 524 -11.95 30.28 -7.94
CA SER A 524 -11.76 31.64 -7.42
C SER A 524 -10.69 32.42 -8.17
N LEU A 525 -10.78 33.74 -8.11
CA LEU A 525 -9.78 34.66 -8.63
C LEU A 525 -9.17 35.44 -7.47
N THR A 526 -7.86 35.33 -7.29
CA THR A 526 -7.09 36.22 -6.41
C THR A 526 -6.36 37.26 -7.24
N THR A 527 -6.49 38.55 -6.92
CA THR A 527 -5.78 39.61 -7.65
C THR A 527 -5.66 40.91 -6.85
N TYR A 528 -4.98 41.92 -7.42
CA TYR A 528 -4.54 43.13 -6.72
C TYR A 528 -5.67 43.92 -6.08
N HIS A 529 -5.41 44.54 -4.94
CA HIS A 529 -6.34 45.48 -4.32
C HIS A 529 -6.75 46.66 -5.25
N VAL A 530 -5.82 47.23 -6.02
CA VAL A 530 -6.09 48.35 -6.96
C VAL A 530 -6.63 47.90 -8.30
N GLY A 531 -6.70 46.59 -8.56
CA GLY A 531 -7.06 46.06 -9.88
C GLY A 531 -8.46 46.45 -10.34
N ALA A 532 -9.35 46.75 -9.39
CA ALA A 532 -10.71 47.24 -9.64
C ALA A 532 -10.87 48.76 -9.40
N ASP A 533 -9.83 49.50 -9.01
CA ASP A 533 -9.93 50.96 -8.92
C ASP A 533 -10.20 51.59 -10.30
N PRO A 534 -10.83 52.77 -10.38
CA PRO A 534 -10.91 53.53 -11.63
C PRO A 534 -9.52 53.71 -12.25
N VAL A 535 -9.42 53.55 -13.58
CA VAL A 535 -8.14 53.71 -14.30
C VAL A 535 -7.61 55.15 -14.14
N GLU A 536 -8.51 56.11 -13.96
CA GLU A 536 -8.22 57.50 -13.69
C GLU A 536 -7.42 57.72 -12.40
N CYS A 537 -7.43 56.77 -11.45
CA CYS A 537 -6.62 56.85 -10.23
C CYS A 537 -5.09 56.83 -10.48
N MET A 538 -4.65 56.51 -11.70
CA MET A 538 -3.27 56.73 -12.12
C MET A 538 -2.88 58.22 -12.14
N ASP A 539 -3.85 59.11 -12.38
CA ASP A 539 -3.65 60.55 -12.26
C ASP A 539 -3.66 60.93 -10.78
N ALA A 540 -2.55 61.49 -10.30
CA ALA A 540 -2.40 61.85 -8.90
C ALA A 540 -3.41 62.91 -8.42
N SER A 541 -4.07 63.64 -9.32
CA SER A 541 -5.13 64.61 -9.02
C SER A 541 -6.51 63.97 -8.78
N VAL A 542 -6.66 62.68 -9.08
CA VAL A 542 -7.90 61.91 -8.87
C VAL A 542 -7.83 61.20 -7.52
N PHE A 543 -8.89 61.34 -6.73
CA PHE A 543 -9.00 60.73 -5.40
C PHE A 543 -10.30 59.95 -5.20
N GLU A 544 -11.31 60.25 -6.01
CA GLU A 544 -12.62 59.61 -5.93
C GLU A 544 -12.48 58.12 -6.27
N ASN A 545 -12.93 57.27 -5.34
CA ASN A 545 -12.88 55.81 -5.44
C ASN A 545 -11.48 55.22 -5.69
N CYS A 546 -10.41 55.93 -5.35
CA CYS A 546 -9.05 55.40 -5.39
C CYS A 546 -8.70 54.77 -4.04
N SER A 547 -8.45 53.45 -4.01
CA SER A 547 -8.13 52.75 -2.76
C SER A 547 -6.69 52.96 -2.31
N TYR A 548 -5.78 53.28 -3.25
CA TYR A 548 -4.37 53.56 -2.99
C TYR A 548 -4.01 55.02 -3.31
N ILE A 549 -3.76 55.80 -2.27
CA ILE A 549 -3.57 57.27 -2.32
C ILE A 549 -2.28 57.71 -1.58
N GLU A 550 -1.14 57.20 -2.00
CA GLU A 550 0.13 57.39 -1.28
C GLU A 550 0.98 58.54 -1.84
N GLU A 551 1.68 59.26 -0.96
CA GLU A 551 2.52 60.42 -1.34
C GLU A 551 3.69 60.01 -2.25
N SER A 552 4.14 58.76 -2.16
CA SER A 552 5.20 58.20 -2.99
C SER A 552 4.81 58.05 -4.47
N GLY A 553 3.53 58.23 -4.82
CA GLY A 553 2.99 58.09 -6.16
C GLY A 553 1.85 57.08 -6.26
N ARG A 554 1.25 56.99 -7.45
CA ARG A 554 0.14 56.08 -7.77
C ARG A 554 0.65 54.74 -8.28
N SER A 555 -0.18 53.70 -8.11
CA SER A 555 0.11 52.38 -8.67
C SER A 555 -0.08 52.42 -10.19
N SER A 556 0.77 51.71 -10.93
CA SER A 556 0.52 51.46 -12.36
C SER A 556 -0.55 50.39 -12.59
N HIS A 557 -1.12 49.80 -11.54
CA HIS A 557 -2.06 48.67 -11.63
C HIS A 557 -3.54 49.04 -11.46
N HIS A 558 -3.89 50.34 -11.37
CA HIS A 558 -5.29 50.75 -11.24
C HIS A 558 -6.15 50.26 -12.42
N GLY A 559 -7.25 49.57 -12.11
CA GLY A 559 -8.31 49.21 -13.06
C GLY A 559 -7.98 48.15 -14.10
N GLU A 560 -6.83 47.44 -14.00
CA GLU A 560 -6.43 46.49 -15.05
C GLU A 560 -7.23 45.20 -15.12
N VAL A 561 -7.98 44.82 -14.09
CA VAL A 561 -8.78 43.59 -14.12
C VAL A 561 -10.28 43.84 -14.26
N ILE A 562 -10.73 45.10 -14.38
CA ILE A 562 -12.16 45.45 -14.44
C ILE A 562 -12.90 44.65 -15.52
N ASP A 563 -12.31 44.51 -16.70
CA ASP A 563 -12.93 43.78 -17.81
C ASP A 563 -12.96 42.28 -17.57
N LEU A 564 -11.93 41.72 -16.94
CA LEU A 564 -11.92 40.32 -16.49
C LEU A 564 -13.07 40.09 -15.49
N LEU A 565 -13.19 40.93 -14.45
CA LEU A 565 -14.24 40.81 -13.43
C LEU A 565 -15.64 40.82 -14.06
N LYS A 566 -15.90 41.76 -14.98
CA LYS A 566 -17.20 41.84 -15.67
C LYS A 566 -17.48 40.60 -16.52
N ALA A 567 -16.46 40.06 -17.18
CA ALA A 567 -16.58 38.92 -18.09
C ALA A 567 -16.74 37.58 -17.37
N THR A 568 -16.23 37.45 -16.15
CA THR A 568 -16.15 36.19 -15.37
C THR A 568 -16.92 36.19 -14.05
N LYS A 569 -17.68 37.25 -13.71
CA LYS A 569 -18.48 37.34 -12.47
C LYS A 569 -19.44 36.16 -12.19
N ASN A 570 -19.86 35.45 -13.23
CA ASN A 570 -20.72 34.27 -13.14
C ASN A 570 -19.95 32.96 -13.33
N ASP A 571 -18.69 33.03 -13.74
CA ASP A 571 -17.83 31.88 -13.96
C ASP A 571 -16.95 31.62 -12.72
N PHE A 572 -16.58 32.63 -11.94
CA PHE A 572 -15.98 32.44 -10.62
C PHE A 572 -17.03 32.40 -9.51
N ASP A 573 -16.77 31.55 -8.51
CA ASP A 573 -17.63 31.42 -7.33
C ASP A 573 -17.41 32.60 -6.37
N PHE A 574 -16.15 33.00 -6.19
CA PHE A 574 -15.77 34.18 -5.40
C PHE A 574 -14.44 34.80 -5.86
N PHE A 575 -14.14 35.98 -5.33
CA PHE A 575 -13.02 36.84 -5.71
C PHE A 575 -12.27 37.27 -4.46
N ASN A 576 -11.02 36.83 -4.34
CA ASN A 576 -10.11 37.21 -3.27
C ASN A 576 -9.41 38.52 -3.63
N VAL A 577 -9.60 39.55 -2.80
CA VAL A 577 -8.93 40.84 -2.99
C VAL A 577 -7.73 40.93 -2.08
N MET A 578 -6.52 41.02 -2.65
CA MET A 578 -5.27 41.12 -1.88
C MET A 578 -5.13 42.48 -1.18
N THR A 579 -5.93 42.71 -0.14
CA THR A 579 -5.98 43.97 0.64
C THR A 579 -4.80 44.14 1.61
N TYR A 580 -3.60 43.85 1.14
CA TYR A 580 -2.32 44.01 1.85
C TYR A 580 -1.25 44.46 0.85
N ASP A 581 -0.01 44.67 1.32
CA ASP A 581 1.09 45.19 0.49
C ASP A 581 0.77 46.58 -0.13
N ALA A 582 0.04 47.41 0.61
CA ALA A 582 -0.49 48.69 0.13
C ALA A 582 -0.19 49.88 1.04
N GLY A 583 0.54 49.69 2.15
CA GLY A 583 0.80 50.75 3.12
C GLY A 583 -0.27 50.92 4.20
N ARG A 584 0.03 51.80 5.16
CA ARG A 584 -0.83 52.06 6.33
C ARG A 584 -2.01 52.96 6.03
N ASN A 585 -1.95 53.75 4.95
CA ASN A 585 -3.03 54.64 4.55
C ASN A 585 -3.96 53.99 3.51
N PHE A 586 -3.76 52.70 3.24
CA PHE A 586 -4.55 51.96 2.27
C PHE A 586 -6.03 51.91 2.67
N LEU A 587 -6.90 52.34 1.74
CA LEU A 587 -8.34 52.39 1.94
C LEU A 587 -8.97 51.08 1.46
N TYR A 588 -8.77 50.00 2.22
CA TYR A 588 -9.27 48.68 1.85
C TYR A 588 -10.78 48.65 1.64
N GLU A 589 -11.55 49.47 2.38
CA GLU A 589 -13.01 49.58 2.22
C GLU A 589 -13.38 50.05 0.80
N VAL A 590 -12.60 50.97 0.23
CA VAL A 590 -12.78 51.48 -1.13
C VAL A 590 -12.45 50.40 -2.15
N ALA A 591 -11.34 49.66 -1.96
CA ALA A 591 -11.00 48.54 -2.83
C ALA A 591 -12.13 47.49 -2.86
N MET A 592 -12.61 47.09 -1.69
CA MET A 592 -13.72 46.14 -1.56
C MET A 592 -15.01 46.65 -2.22
N ALA A 593 -15.31 47.96 -2.12
CA ALA A 593 -16.46 48.57 -2.79
C ALA A 593 -16.32 48.56 -4.31
N ASN A 594 -15.13 48.87 -4.83
CA ASN A 594 -14.84 48.87 -6.27
C ASN A 594 -15.02 47.47 -6.89
N TYR A 595 -14.52 46.42 -6.23
CA TYR A 595 -14.76 45.04 -6.67
C TYR A 595 -16.26 44.68 -6.68
N ALA A 596 -16.97 45.02 -5.59
CA ALA A 596 -18.39 44.76 -5.49
C ALA A 596 -19.21 45.49 -6.56
N GLU A 597 -18.80 46.69 -6.98
CA GLU A 597 -19.47 47.44 -8.04
C GLU A 597 -19.42 46.71 -9.39
N TYR A 598 -18.26 46.17 -9.78
CA TYR A 598 -18.12 45.50 -11.08
C TYR A 598 -18.67 44.07 -11.09
N ILE A 599 -18.62 43.37 -9.96
CA ILE A 599 -19.16 42.00 -9.83
C ILE A 599 -20.68 42.05 -9.61
N GLY A 600 -21.17 43.03 -8.85
CA GLY A 600 -22.60 43.20 -8.55
C GLY A 600 -23.10 42.36 -7.38
N ASP A 601 -22.22 41.68 -6.66
CA ASP A 601 -22.54 40.86 -5.50
C ASP A 601 -21.40 40.95 -4.46
N LYS A 602 -21.69 41.55 -3.30
CA LYS A 602 -20.71 41.71 -2.22
C LYS A 602 -20.32 40.39 -1.58
N SER A 603 -21.24 39.42 -1.54
CA SER A 603 -21.02 38.11 -0.91
C SER A 603 -20.03 37.23 -1.68
N LYS A 604 -19.64 37.65 -2.89
CA LYS A 604 -18.56 37.05 -3.67
C LYS A 604 -17.19 37.69 -3.42
N ILE A 605 -17.09 38.80 -2.71
CA ILE A 605 -15.81 39.52 -2.53
C ILE A 605 -15.24 39.16 -1.17
N VAL A 606 -14.06 38.56 -1.17
CA VAL A 606 -13.38 38.05 0.02
C VAL A 606 -12.20 38.96 0.38
N LEU A 607 -12.16 39.44 1.62
CA LEU A 607 -11.16 40.39 2.10
C LEU A 607 -9.82 39.69 2.44
N GLY A 608 -8.70 40.18 1.91
CA GLY A 608 -7.37 39.65 2.19
C GLY A 608 -6.70 40.23 3.44
N ASN A 609 -6.34 39.37 4.38
CA ASN A 609 -5.50 39.70 5.53
C ASN A 609 -4.11 39.06 5.38
N THR A 610 -3.12 39.65 6.04
CA THR A 610 -1.78 39.06 6.13
C THR A 610 -1.30 39.10 7.57
N ILE A 611 -0.73 38.00 8.04
CA ILE A 611 -0.02 37.94 9.33
C ILE A 611 1.49 38.18 9.15
N ASN A 612 1.90 38.44 7.92
CA ASN A 612 3.28 38.56 7.52
C ASN A 612 3.75 40.01 7.40
N ASN A 613 5.07 40.14 7.32
CA ASN A 613 5.68 41.41 6.93
C ASN A 613 5.32 41.73 5.48
N GLN A 614 4.59 42.83 5.29
CA GLN A 614 4.10 43.33 4.02
C GLN A 614 4.85 44.60 3.59
N TRP A 615 4.84 44.85 2.29
CA TRP A 615 5.38 46.07 1.70
C TRP A 615 4.50 47.29 2.03
N ALA A 616 5.15 48.45 2.18
CA ALA A 616 4.47 49.71 2.39
C ALA A 616 5.33 50.90 1.94
N PRO A 617 4.70 51.98 1.46
CA PRO A 617 5.34 53.29 1.37
C PRO A 617 5.86 53.72 2.74
N GLY A 618 7.15 54.08 2.81
CA GLY A 618 7.81 54.43 4.06
C GLY A 618 8.44 53.25 4.84
N GLY A 619 8.33 52.02 4.31
CA GLY A 619 9.03 50.83 4.83
C GLY A 619 8.08 49.74 5.29
N ASN A 620 8.52 48.49 5.12
CA ASN A 620 7.72 47.31 5.42
C ASN A 620 7.20 47.30 6.87
N PHE A 621 6.03 46.73 7.07
CA PHE A 621 5.44 46.56 8.39
C PHE A 621 4.70 45.23 8.50
N VAL A 622 4.31 44.89 9.73
CA VAL A 622 3.46 43.74 10.02
C VAL A 622 2.16 44.29 10.58
N GLU A 623 1.04 43.76 10.10
CA GLU A 623 -0.25 44.17 10.60
C GLU A 623 -0.46 43.70 12.04
N THR A 624 -1.13 44.53 12.85
CA THR A 624 -1.41 44.15 14.24
C THR A 624 -2.49 43.08 14.30
N ARG A 625 -2.38 42.18 15.29
CA ARG A 625 -3.42 41.18 15.57
C ARG A 625 -4.81 41.79 15.68
N GLN A 626 -4.94 42.86 16.44
CA GLN A 626 -6.21 43.56 16.60
C GLN A 626 -6.76 44.10 15.27
N ASN A 627 -5.94 44.72 14.43
CA ASN A 627 -6.43 45.27 13.16
C ASN A 627 -6.91 44.17 12.20
N ASN A 628 -6.23 43.03 12.14
CA ASN A 628 -6.72 41.90 11.34
C ASN A 628 -8.06 41.34 11.88
N LEU A 629 -8.23 41.26 13.20
CA LEU A 629 -9.52 40.89 13.80
C LEU A 629 -10.62 41.92 13.46
N ASP A 630 -10.31 43.20 13.58
CA ASP A 630 -11.26 44.28 13.26
C ASP A 630 -11.67 44.24 11.78
N ARG A 631 -10.74 43.93 10.87
CA ARG A 631 -11.01 43.79 9.42
C ARG A 631 -11.81 42.54 9.09
N ALA A 632 -11.50 41.41 9.72
CA ALA A 632 -12.26 40.16 9.58
C ALA A 632 -13.71 40.33 10.08
N LYS A 633 -13.91 41.11 11.15
CA LYS A 633 -15.24 41.50 11.62
C LYS A 633 -15.93 42.50 10.68
N TRP A 634 -15.19 43.50 10.21
CA TRP A 634 -15.74 44.55 9.34
C TRP A 634 -16.33 43.98 8.05
N GLN A 635 -15.67 43.02 7.41
CA GLN A 635 -16.17 42.46 6.15
C GLN A 635 -17.55 41.80 6.35
N LYS A 636 -17.71 41.09 7.48
CA LYS A 636 -18.95 40.43 7.87
C LYS A 636 -20.06 41.46 8.12
N ASP A 637 -19.76 42.46 8.94
CA ASP A 637 -20.71 43.53 9.29
C ASP A 637 -21.20 44.32 8.05
N ASN A 638 -20.44 44.27 6.94
CA ASN A 638 -20.74 44.95 5.68
C ASN A 638 -21.24 44.02 4.56
N GLY A 639 -21.50 42.75 4.86
CA GLY A 639 -22.08 41.77 3.95
C GLY A 639 -21.16 41.28 2.84
N TYR A 640 -19.85 41.29 3.08
CA TYR A 640 -18.84 40.73 2.19
C TYR A 640 -18.71 39.21 2.38
N GLY A 641 -18.04 38.56 1.42
CA GLY A 641 -18.02 37.11 1.25
C GLY A 641 -17.11 36.32 2.19
N GLY A 642 -16.62 36.94 3.27
CA GLY A 642 -15.61 36.36 4.15
C GLY A 642 -14.24 37.04 4.05
N PHE A 643 -13.23 36.32 4.57
CA PHE A 643 -11.84 36.74 4.51
C PHE A 643 -10.92 35.59 4.10
N PHE A 644 -9.76 35.94 3.56
CA PHE A 644 -8.66 35.00 3.41
C PHE A 644 -7.40 35.51 4.12
N MET A 645 -6.52 34.61 4.54
CA MET A 645 -5.27 34.92 5.22
C MET A 645 -4.04 34.48 4.41
N TRP A 646 -3.08 35.38 4.26
CA TRP A 646 -1.70 35.07 3.91
C TRP A 646 -0.83 35.08 5.20
N THR A 647 -0.43 33.94 5.75
CA THR A 647 -0.61 32.56 5.28
C THR A 647 -0.39 31.58 6.43
N LEU A 648 -0.89 30.34 6.32
CA LEU A 648 -0.51 29.23 7.19
C LEU A 648 0.74 28.53 6.63
N GLY A 649 1.63 28.08 7.52
CA GLY A 649 2.88 27.41 7.17
C GLY A 649 4.07 28.35 7.06
N SER A 650 3.88 29.58 6.62
CA SER A 650 4.98 30.54 6.50
C SER A 650 4.72 31.85 7.23
N ASN A 651 5.62 32.20 8.15
CA ASN A 651 5.68 33.57 8.61
C ASN A 651 7.07 34.08 8.94
N LYS A 652 7.26 35.40 8.83
CA LYS A 652 8.49 36.11 9.22
C LYS A 652 8.45 36.65 10.67
N GLN A 653 7.42 36.30 11.44
CA GLN A 653 7.23 36.77 12.81
C GLN A 653 7.68 35.76 13.87
N GLY A 654 8.09 34.56 13.45
CA GLY A 654 8.51 33.49 14.34
C GLY A 654 7.35 32.76 15.02
N LEU A 655 6.12 32.92 14.50
CA LEU A 655 4.96 32.18 14.99
C LEU A 655 5.11 30.70 14.61
N ASN A 656 4.92 29.79 15.55
CA ASN A 656 4.82 28.36 15.24
C ASN A 656 3.47 28.03 14.59
N MET A 657 3.24 26.76 14.20
CA MET A 657 1.99 26.39 13.52
C MET A 657 0.76 26.59 14.42
N ALA A 658 0.83 26.20 15.70
CA ALA A 658 -0.26 26.39 16.65
C ALA A 658 -0.64 27.87 16.81
N GLU A 659 0.34 28.76 16.94
CA GLU A 659 0.11 30.21 17.06
C GLU A 659 -0.52 30.80 15.78
N GLN A 660 -0.17 30.28 14.61
CA GLN A 660 -0.77 30.68 13.33
C GLN A 660 -2.23 30.20 13.24
N VAL A 661 -2.50 28.94 13.61
CA VAL A 661 -3.84 28.35 13.64
C VAL A 661 -4.74 29.07 14.65
N ASP A 662 -4.24 29.35 15.86
CA ASP A 662 -4.98 30.10 16.88
C ASP A 662 -5.37 31.50 16.38
N TYR A 663 -4.44 32.19 15.70
CA TYR A 663 -4.73 33.50 15.13
C TYR A 663 -5.75 33.41 14.00
N PHE A 664 -5.63 32.42 13.12
CA PHE A 664 -6.63 32.18 12.08
C PHE A 664 -8.01 31.92 12.68
N ASN A 665 -8.10 31.03 13.68
CA ASN A 665 -9.34 30.71 14.39
C ASN A 665 -9.95 31.91 15.12
N GLU A 666 -9.15 32.81 15.68
CA GLU A 666 -9.67 34.07 16.24
C GLU A 666 -10.30 34.97 15.18
N MET A 667 -9.67 35.09 13.99
CA MET A 667 -10.28 35.82 12.87
C MET A 667 -11.59 35.17 12.41
N ILE A 668 -11.65 33.83 12.41
CA ILE A 668 -12.87 33.07 12.15
C ILE A 668 -13.95 33.41 13.19
N SER A 669 -13.60 33.40 14.47
CA SER A 669 -14.56 33.65 15.56
C SER A 669 -15.18 35.05 15.53
N VAL A 670 -14.47 36.07 15.01
CA VAL A 670 -15.01 37.44 14.93
C VAL A 670 -15.71 37.73 13.60
N SER A 671 -15.58 36.83 12.62
CA SER A 671 -16.18 36.96 11.28
C SER A 671 -17.40 36.04 11.05
N LYS A 672 -17.68 35.13 11.98
CA LYS A 672 -18.94 34.39 12.10
C LYS A 672 -19.91 35.17 12.99
#